data_AF-A0A6A7ZKP8-F1
#
_entry.id   AF-A0A6A7ZKP8-F1
#
_cell.length_a   1.000
_cell.length_b   1.000
_cell.length_c   1.000
_cell.angle_alpha   90.00
_cell.angle_beta   90.00
_cell.angle_gamma   90.00
#
_symmetry.space_group_name_H-M   'P 1'
#
loop_
_entity.id
_entity.type
_entity.pdbx_description
1 polymer ?
#
loop_
_entity_poly.entity_id
_entity_poly.type
_entity_poly.pdbx_seq_one_letter_code
_entity_poly.pdbx_strand_id
1 'polypeptide(L)'
;MALHAQGGANEWSTDRAELVYGERPSGEIVHISSVERGLQCDCICPGCRRSLVAKTKAEKQVAHFAHSGPACGGGPETALHKLAKQIIAEELRLLLPERLAVFGEKQRLLSEIMEMKFDLAKVEYNDLRDVVPDLYLVRQGRSLFVEVAVTHKCDELKIGRLRNRGISSVEIDLSGIPRDARLEDVRDAVLKTAPRSWIFNKGIDEGLESLRMEVAREEEEQQREFEEQAKKLAEVYRAAKGAVPSGFKRDRNWQLLERVGGTDLVGVEFDGNAVFAVSPIQWQITVLIDVLLHRKLGRYLQTPVSICQHLQRHDLIRADFLYLRETVESRVTQLQEDFRAPWRVVSAYLDFLTEKGIAAHLMKGYTIAPAVGSLWIEASLEMEAARLRVDNAAEQVKRILNAADPSRRSTVTLSGWLSSLDPQSNLTFREALQSPEHHGRIGLELRAIEAMLDGQPTVPTDALALPVQDLIAAAEKQKVILERARQERAEQQRAEARNQRIADLRTIAEPLFSEEELEAWLTTRRHELSDLSPIAAAASGGFSFARAKDILMSIKQKKEWADAETARISEYREFLKTEANALLGQDEGARFLRGRDEELGGVPPAVHCKDAESLEQCRRRLRQWDAFLREIKGR
;
A
#
# COMPACT_ATOMS: atom_id res chain seq x y z
N MET A 1 -30.21 -43.40 14.32
CA MET A 1 -30.24 -43.78 15.75
C MET A 1 -31.04 -45.05 15.87
N ALA A 2 -30.34 -46.18 16.07
CA ALA A 2 -30.95 -47.49 16.23
C ALA A 2 -31.50 -47.63 17.66
N LEU A 3 -32.81 -47.80 17.80
CA LEU A 3 -33.46 -48.17 19.05
C LEU A 3 -33.57 -49.69 19.10
N HIS A 4 -32.76 -50.29 19.98
CA HIS A 4 -32.89 -51.66 20.42
C HIS A 4 -34.24 -51.86 21.11
N ALA A 5 -35.14 -52.60 20.49
CA ALA A 5 -36.27 -53.22 21.17
C ALA A 5 -35.87 -54.65 21.56
N GLN A 6 -35.59 -54.84 22.86
CA GLN A 6 -35.50 -56.15 23.49
C GLN A 6 -36.92 -56.74 23.57
N GLY A 7 -37.19 -57.77 22.77
CA GLY A 7 -38.40 -58.59 22.83
C GLY A 7 -38.02 -60.02 23.23
N GLY A 8 -38.76 -60.58 24.18
CA GLY A 8 -38.46 -61.83 24.90
C GLY A 8 -38.37 -63.10 24.05
N ALA A 9 -37.82 -64.14 24.68
CA ALA A 9 -37.48 -65.43 24.12
C ALA A 9 -38.58 -66.01 23.19
N ASN A 10 -38.22 -66.16 21.92
CA ASN A 10 -39.04 -66.71 20.84
C ASN A 10 -38.91 -68.24 20.79
N GLU A 11 -39.99 -68.95 21.11
CA GLU A 11 -40.05 -70.42 21.05
C GLU A 11 -40.41 -70.97 19.65
N TRP A 12 -40.45 -70.12 18.61
CA TRP A 12 -40.93 -70.50 17.27
C TRP A 12 -40.18 -69.86 16.10
N SER A 13 -38.87 -69.63 16.23
CA SER A 13 -38.05 -68.98 15.19
C SER A 13 -36.79 -69.81 14.92
N THR A 14 -36.77 -70.56 13.81
CA THR A 14 -35.53 -71.13 13.24
C THR A 14 -35.64 -71.14 11.73
N ASP A 15 -34.56 -70.80 11.04
CA ASP A 15 -34.28 -70.84 9.58
C ASP A 15 -34.49 -72.22 8.89
N ARG A 16 -35.31 -73.11 9.46
CA ARG A 16 -35.50 -74.51 9.06
C ARG A 16 -36.92 -74.85 8.59
N ALA A 17 -37.87 -73.91 8.62
CA ALA A 17 -39.21 -74.14 8.08
C ALA A 17 -39.24 -73.77 6.59
N GLU A 18 -39.29 -74.78 5.71
CA GLU A 18 -39.31 -74.57 4.25
C GLU A 18 -40.66 -74.02 3.73
N LEU A 19 -41.75 -74.02 4.52
CA LEU A 19 -43.07 -73.48 4.14
C LEU A 19 -44.00 -73.37 5.36
N VAL A 20 -44.44 -72.16 5.76
CA VAL A 20 -45.37 -71.95 6.91
C VAL A 20 -46.79 -71.53 6.53
N TYR A 21 -47.02 -71.25 5.25
CA TYR A 21 -48.33 -70.89 4.69
C TYR A 21 -48.78 -71.91 3.65
N GLY A 22 -50.06 -72.29 3.69
CA GLY A 22 -50.71 -73.19 2.74
C GLY A 22 -51.97 -72.56 2.17
N GLU A 23 -52.42 -73.02 1.00
CA GLU A 23 -53.66 -72.55 0.35
C GLU A 23 -54.78 -73.55 0.58
N ARG A 24 -55.92 -73.12 1.09
CA ARG A 24 -57.14 -73.96 1.19
C ARG A 24 -57.76 -74.16 -0.20
N PRO A 25 -58.64 -75.17 -0.38
CA PRO A 25 -59.39 -75.33 -1.63
C PRO A 25 -60.24 -74.10 -2.01
N SER A 26 -60.61 -73.27 -1.03
CA SER A 26 -61.29 -71.98 -1.23
C SER A 26 -60.41 -70.90 -1.88
N GLY A 27 -59.09 -71.11 -1.95
CA GLY A 27 -58.10 -70.12 -2.40
C GLY A 27 -57.51 -69.26 -1.28
N GLU A 28 -57.98 -69.42 -0.03
CA GLU A 28 -57.49 -68.68 1.13
C GLU A 28 -56.10 -69.15 1.57
N ILE A 29 -55.17 -68.21 1.79
CA ILE A 29 -53.85 -68.50 2.36
C ILE A 29 -53.93 -68.49 3.88
N VAL A 30 -53.55 -69.61 4.49
CA VAL A 30 -53.63 -69.81 5.94
C VAL A 30 -52.28 -70.20 6.54
N HIS A 31 -52.02 -69.72 7.75
CA HIS A 31 -50.79 -70.04 8.49
C HIS A 31 -50.88 -71.44 9.13
N ILE A 32 -49.75 -72.14 9.26
CA ILE A 32 -49.66 -73.49 9.83
C ILE A 32 -50.27 -73.61 11.25
N SER A 33 -50.30 -72.53 12.02
CA SER A 33 -50.90 -72.51 13.36
C SER A 33 -52.44 -72.52 13.35
N SER A 34 -53.08 -72.29 12.20
CA SER A 34 -54.54 -72.14 12.06
C SER A 34 -55.23 -73.36 11.42
N VAL A 35 -54.47 -74.43 11.18
CA VAL A 35 -54.96 -75.63 10.49
C VAL A 35 -54.82 -76.88 11.36
N GLU A 36 -55.66 -77.87 11.06
CA GLU A 36 -55.61 -79.17 11.72
C GLU A 36 -54.33 -79.94 11.32
N ARG A 37 -53.85 -80.81 12.21
CA ARG A 37 -52.61 -81.57 11.99
C ARG A 37 -52.80 -82.61 10.86
N GLY A 38 -51.76 -82.80 10.06
CA GLY A 38 -51.67 -83.86 9.06
C GLY A 38 -52.33 -83.48 7.73
N LEU A 39 -52.80 -84.49 6.99
CA LEU A 39 -53.48 -84.31 5.70
C LEU A 39 -54.89 -83.72 5.85
N GLN A 40 -55.47 -83.75 7.05
CA GLN A 40 -56.80 -83.19 7.35
C GLN A 40 -56.87 -81.66 7.20
N CYS A 41 -55.73 -80.98 7.07
CA CYS A 41 -55.73 -79.55 6.77
C CYS A 41 -56.28 -79.22 5.38
N ASP A 42 -56.34 -80.20 4.46
CA ASP A 42 -56.73 -80.06 3.05
C ASP A 42 -56.00 -78.93 2.29
N CYS A 43 -54.87 -78.46 2.82
CA CYS A 43 -54.09 -77.39 2.23
C CYS A 43 -53.27 -77.92 1.05
N ILE A 44 -53.08 -77.07 0.05
CA ILE A 44 -52.21 -77.30 -1.10
C ILE A 44 -51.07 -76.28 -1.12
N CYS A 45 -49.94 -76.65 -1.73
CA CYS A 45 -48.82 -75.75 -1.94
C CYS A 45 -49.18 -74.68 -2.98
N PRO A 46 -49.06 -73.38 -2.67
CA PRO A 46 -49.32 -72.32 -3.64
C PRO A 46 -48.47 -72.41 -4.91
N GLY A 47 -47.22 -72.91 -4.78
CA GLY A 47 -46.27 -73.00 -5.89
C GLY A 47 -46.47 -74.23 -6.79
N CYS A 48 -46.57 -75.43 -6.22
CA CYS A 48 -46.65 -76.67 -7.01
C CYS A 48 -48.04 -77.35 -7.02
N ARG A 49 -49.02 -76.78 -6.29
CA ARG A 49 -50.41 -77.26 -6.19
C ARG A 49 -50.60 -78.66 -5.58
N ARG A 50 -49.54 -79.30 -5.10
CA ARG A 50 -49.62 -80.60 -4.39
C ARG A 50 -50.18 -80.43 -2.99
N SER A 51 -50.84 -81.46 -2.48
CA SER A 51 -51.31 -81.51 -1.09
C SER A 51 -50.18 -81.36 -0.08
N LEU A 52 -50.46 -80.62 0.98
CA LEU A 52 -49.56 -80.38 2.10
C LEU A 52 -49.98 -81.23 3.31
N VAL A 53 -48.99 -81.53 4.15
CA VAL A 53 -49.15 -82.20 5.44
C VAL A 53 -48.77 -81.20 6.52
N ALA A 54 -49.74 -80.80 7.35
CA ALA A 54 -49.51 -79.86 8.45
C ALA A 54 -48.76 -80.54 9.62
N LYS A 55 -47.52 -80.13 9.89
CA LYS A 55 -46.71 -80.65 11.00
C LYS A 55 -46.69 -79.65 12.15
N THR A 56 -47.63 -79.82 13.08
CA THR A 56 -47.92 -78.82 14.13
C THR A 56 -47.28 -79.10 15.50
N LYS A 57 -46.50 -80.19 15.69
CA LYS A 57 -45.76 -80.48 16.96
C LYS A 57 -44.74 -81.63 16.87
N ALA A 58 -43.50 -81.36 17.30
CA ALA A 58 -42.64 -82.21 18.14
C ALA A 58 -41.61 -81.28 18.82
N GLU A 59 -41.25 -81.52 20.08
CA GLU A 59 -40.49 -80.66 21.03
C GLU A 59 -39.09 -80.16 20.58
N LYS A 60 -38.72 -80.31 19.30
CA LYS A 60 -37.49 -79.79 18.68
C LYS A 60 -37.63 -79.34 17.20
N GLN A 61 -38.84 -79.22 16.64
CA GLN A 61 -39.05 -78.74 15.26
C GLN A 61 -40.10 -77.62 15.17
N VAL A 62 -39.79 -76.58 14.39
CA VAL A 62 -40.70 -75.47 14.04
C VAL A 62 -41.88 -75.99 13.22
N ALA A 63 -43.10 -75.51 13.51
CA ALA A 63 -44.30 -75.89 12.79
C ALA A 63 -44.19 -75.49 11.31
N HIS A 64 -44.45 -76.44 10.40
CA HIS A 64 -44.35 -76.20 8.95
C HIS A 64 -45.31 -77.11 8.16
N PHE A 65 -45.56 -76.73 6.92
CA PHE A 65 -46.17 -77.61 5.92
C PHE A 65 -45.10 -78.41 5.20
N ALA A 66 -45.31 -79.73 5.09
CA ALA A 66 -44.50 -80.61 4.26
C ALA A 66 -45.27 -81.05 3.01
N HIS A 67 -44.61 -81.26 1.88
CA HIS A 67 -45.27 -81.79 0.69
C HIS A 67 -45.62 -83.27 0.87
N SER A 68 -46.81 -83.67 0.41
CA SER A 68 -47.14 -85.09 0.20
C SER A 68 -46.47 -85.57 -1.10
N GLY A 69 -45.13 -85.61 -1.11
CA GLY A 69 -44.30 -85.87 -2.29
C GLY A 69 -43.01 -85.04 -2.31
N PRO A 70 -42.36 -84.87 -3.48
CA PRO A 70 -41.15 -84.06 -3.60
C PRO A 70 -41.39 -82.61 -3.15
N ALA A 71 -40.39 -81.98 -2.52
CA ALA A 71 -40.43 -80.55 -2.21
C ALA A 71 -40.36 -79.70 -3.49
N CYS A 72 -40.82 -78.45 -3.44
CA CYS A 72 -40.68 -77.48 -4.52
C CYS A 72 -39.91 -76.23 -4.04
N GLY A 73 -39.11 -75.64 -4.92
CA GLY A 73 -38.27 -74.48 -4.57
C GLY A 73 -39.01 -73.15 -4.42
N GLY A 74 -40.18 -72.97 -5.08
CA GLY A 74 -40.89 -71.68 -5.16
C GLY A 74 -42.14 -71.56 -4.29
N GLY A 75 -42.35 -72.49 -3.35
CA GLY A 75 -43.55 -72.55 -2.51
C GLY A 75 -43.69 -71.33 -1.60
N PRO A 76 -42.68 -71.00 -0.79
CA PRO A 76 -42.71 -69.86 0.14
C PRO A 76 -42.94 -68.53 -0.54
N GLU A 77 -42.25 -68.29 -1.66
CA GLU A 77 -42.32 -67.01 -2.36
C GLU A 77 -43.71 -66.81 -2.98
N THR A 78 -44.27 -67.86 -3.56
CA THR A 78 -45.66 -67.84 -4.08
C THR A 78 -46.68 -67.67 -2.96
N ALA A 79 -46.46 -68.31 -1.80
CA ALA A 79 -47.34 -68.20 -0.64
C ALA A 79 -47.36 -66.77 -0.08
N LEU A 80 -46.18 -66.16 0.08
CA LEU A 80 -46.04 -64.78 0.55
C LEU A 80 -46.67 -63.78 -0.44
N HIS A 81 -46.46 -64.00 -1.75
CA HIS A 81 -47.07 -63.17 -2.80
C HIS A 81 -48.60 -63.21 -2.74
N LYS A 82 -49.20 -64.40 -2.67
CA LYS A 82 -50.66 -64.55 -2.54
C LYS A 82 -51.19 -64.00 -1.22
N LEU A 83 -50.50 -64.23 -0.11
CA LEU A 83 -50.87 -63.72 1.21
C LEU A 83 -50.92 -62.19 1.21
N ALA A 84 -49.93 -61.52 0.60
CA ALA A 84 -49.92 -60.07 0.48
C ALA A 84 -51.13 -59.56 -0.32
N LYS A 85 -51.49 -60.22 -1.43
CA LYS A 85 -52.70 -59.87 -2.20
C LYS A 85 -53.97 -60.04 -1.37
N GLN A 86 -54.07 -61.13 -0.61
CA GLN A 86 -55.21 -61.37 0.28
C GLN A 86 -55.33 -60.28 1.35
N ILE A 87 -54.23 -59.95 2.05
CA ILE A 87 -54.20 -58.92 3.10
C ILE A 87 -54.67 -57.56 2.56
N ILE A 88 -54.15 -57.13 1.40
CA ILE A 88 -54.54 -55.84 0.82
C ILE A 88 -56.02 -55.85 0.39
N ALA A 89 -56.50 -56.98 -0.15
CA ALA A 89 -57.88 -57.11 -0.59
C ALA A 89 -58.89 -57.13 0.58
N GLU A 90 -58.52 -57.70 1.72
CA GLU A 90 -59.32 -57.74 2.94
C GLU A 90 -59.30 -56.41 3.69
N GLU A 91 -58.12 -55.80 3.85
CA GLU A 91 -57.94 -54.61 4.68
C GLU A 91 -58.34 -53.31 3.97
N LEU A 92 -58.34 -53.32 2.62
CA LEU A 92 -58.65 -52.16 1.77
C LEU A 92 -57.94 -50.88 2.20
N ARG A 93 -56.70 -51.00 2.70
CA ARG A 93 -55.85 -49.87 3.03
C ARG A 93 -54.40 -50.17 2.71
N LEU A 94 -53.65 -49.12 2.40
CA LEU A 94 -52.22 -49.22 2.10
C LEU A 94 -51.53 -47.90 2.42
N LEU A 95 -50.36 -47.94 3.06
CA LEU A 95 -49.47 -46.79 3.16
C LEU A 95 -48.83 -46.56 1.79
N LEU A 96 -49.02 -45.38 1.20
CA LEU A 96 -48.46 -45.03 -0.10
C LEU A 96 -47.19 -44.19 0.10
N PRO A 97 -46.16 -44.35 -0.78
CA PRO A 97 -44.97 -43.53 -0.73
C PRO A 97 -45.29 -42.07 -1.07
N GLU A 98 -44.44 -41.15 -0.64
CA GLU A 98 -44.55 -39.74 -1.03
C GLU A 98 -44.53 -39.57 -2.55
N ARG A 99 -45.12 -38.47 -3.02
CA ARG A 99 -45.12 -38.08 -4.43
C ARG A 99 -44.27 -36.83 -4.58
N LEU A 100 -43.05 -36.98 -5.07
CA LEU A 100 -42.11 -35.89 -5.28
C LEU A 100 -41.79 -35.76 -6.77
N ALA A 101 -42.04 -34.59 -7.35
CA ALA A 101 -41.60 -34.24 -8.69
C ALA A 101 -40.28 -33.46 -8.60
N VAL A 102 -39.28 -33.83 -9.39
CA VAL A 102 -37.95 -33.20 -9.37
C VAL A 102 -37.49 -32.93 -10.80
N PHE A 103 -37.12 -31.68 -11.09
CA PHE A 103 -36.55 -31.27 -12.37
C PHE A 103 -35.42 -30.27 -12.16
N GLY A 104 -34.19 -30.64 -12.53
CA GLY A 104 -32.99 -29.84 -12.24
C GLY A 104 -32.84 -29.61 -10.73
N GLU A 105 -32.70 -28.34 -10.34
CA GLU A 105 -32.63 -27.93 -8.92
C GLU A 105 -34.01 -27.74 -8.28
N LYS A 106 -35.09 -27.78 -9.06
CA LYS A 106 -36.46 -27.57 -8.56
C LYS A 106 -37.11 -28.89 -8.13
N GLN A 107 -37.75 -28.86 -6.98
CA GLN A 107 -38.53 -29.99 -6.45
C GLN A 107 -39.90 -29.53 -5.94
N ARG A 108 -40.90 -30.39 -6.09
CA ARG A 108 -42.27 -30.13 -5.63
C ARG A 108 -42.85 -31.38 -4.98
N LEU A 109 -43.10 -31.28 -3.67
CA LEU A 109 -43.81 -32.31 -2.92
C LEU A 109 -45.31 -32.21 -3.23
N LEU A 110 -45.85 -33.25 -3.87
CA LEU A 110 -47.26 -33.35 -4.29
C LEU A 110 -48.13 -34.08 -3.27
N SER A 111 -47.51 -34.91 -2.43
CA SER A 111 -48.14 -35.61 -1.31
C SER A 111 -47.06 -36.19 -0.42
N GLU A 112 -47.23 -36.05 0.89
CA GLU A 112 -46.46 -36.82 1.87
C GLU A 112 -46.85 -38.31 1.82
N ILE A 113 -46.07 -39.14 2.52
CA ILE A 113 -46.40 -40.53 2.81
C ILE A 113 -47.76 -40.56 3.53
N MET A 114 -48.72 -41.34 3.02
CA MET A 114 -50.06 -41.39 3.61
C MET A 114 -50.72 -42.75 3.56
N GLU A 115 -51.43 -43.11 4.63
CA GLU A 115 -52.30 -44.30 4.64
C GLU A 115 -53.56 -43.98 3.83
N MET A 116 -53.77 -44.75 2.77
CA MET A 116 -54.92 -44.62 1.89
C MET A 116 -55.89 -45.76 2.11
N LYS A 117 -57.19 -45.44 2.30
CA LYS A 117 -58.29 -46.41 2.28
C LYS A 117 -58.89 -46.50 0.88
N PHE A 118 -59.29 -47.68 0.47
CA PHE A 118 -59.87 -48.00 -0.83
C PHE A 118 -61.30 -48.51 -0.68
N ASP A 119 -62.11 -48.28 -1.70
CA ASP A 119 -63.50 -48.72 -1.74
C ASP A 119 -63.61 -50.16 -2.26
N LEU A 120 -62.64 -50.59 -3.07
CA LEU A 120 -62.63 -51.86 -3.76
C LEU A 120 -61.20 -52.35 -4.01
N ALA A 121 -61.00 -53.66 -3.91
CA ALA A 121 -59.82 -54.36 -4.41
C ALA A 121 -60.23 -55.52 -5.32
N LYS A 122 -59.52 -55.69 -6.44
CA LYS A 122 -59.59 -56.86 -7.32
C LYS A 122 -58.21 -57.49 -7.42
N VAL A 123 -58.10 -58.75 -7.01
CA VAL A 123 -56.87 -59.54 -7.14
C VAL A 123 -56.77 -60.06 -8.58
N GLU A 124 -55.58 -59.97 -9.17
CA GLU A 124 -55.27 -60.46 -10.54
C GLU A 124 -56.28 -59.95 -11.58
N TYR A 125 -56.54 -58.64 -11.53
CA TYR A 125 -57.48 -58.00 -12.44
C TYR A 125 -56.97 -58.06 -13.88
N ASN A 126 -57.57 -58.91 -14.69
CA ASN A 126 -57.29 -58.96 -16.12
C ASN A 126 -58.02 -57.79 -16.81
N ASP A 127 -57.29 -56.70 -17.06
CA ASP A 127 -57.78 -55.48 -17.73
C ASP A 127 -58.02 -55.67 -19.25
N LEU A 128 -58.11 -56.92 -19.73
CA LEU A 128 -58.42 -57.30 -21.13
C LEU A 128 -57.46 -56.72 -22.20
N ARG A 129 -56.31 -56.13 -21.82
CA ARG A 129 -55.37 -55.41 -22.71
C ARG A 129 -53.87 -55.46 -22.28
N ASP A 130 -53.31 -56.65 -22.07
CA ASP A 130 -51.85 -56.92 -22.07
C ASP A 130 -51.01 -56.67 -20.79
N VAL A 131 -51.59 -56.23 -19.67
CA VAL A 131 -50.88 -56.20 -18.37
C VAL A 131 -51.82 -56.60 -17.24
N VAL A 132 -51.37 -57.52 -16.38
CA VAL A 132 -52.11 -58.00 -15.21
C VAL A 132 -51.36 -57.53 -13.97
N PRO A 133 -51.89 -56.55 -13.23
CA PRO A 133 -51.34 -56.16 -11.94
C PRO A 133 -51.67 -57.22 -10.88
N ASP A 134 -50.88 -57.27 -9.81
CA ASP A 134 -51.21 -58.14 -8.68
C ASP A 134 -52.51 -57.73 -8.00
N LEU A 135 -52.71 -56.42 -7.81
CA LEU A 135 -53.99 -55.87 -7.38
C LEU A 135 -54.37 -54.61 -8.16
N TYR A 136 -55.69 -54.47 -8.34
CA TYR A 136 -56.34 -53.26 -8.79
C TYR A 136 -57.20 -52.70 -7.67
N LEU A 137 -56.81 -51.53 -7.15
CA LEU A 137 -57.51 -50.83 -6.09
C LEU A 137 -58.27 -49.64 -6.65
N VAL A 138 -59.45 -49.34 -6.10
CA VAL A 138 -60.26 -48.18 -6.49
C VAL A 138 -60.60 -47.34 -5.26
N ARG A 139 -60.44 -46.02 -5.36
CA ARG A 139 -60.90 -45.04 -4.39
C ARG A 139 -61.54 -43.85 -5.09
N GLN A 140 -62.81 -43.56 -4.80
CA GLN A 140 -63.55 -42.42 -5.35
C GLN A 140 -63.44 -42.34 -6.89
N GLY A 141 -63.56 -43.50 -7.56
CA GLY A 141 -63.45 -43.61 -9.02
C GLY A 141 -62.04 -43.50 -9.59
N ARG A 142 -61.00 -43.36 -8.76
CA ARG A 142 -59.58 -43.39 -9.18
C ARG A 142 -58.97 -44.75 -8.91
N SER A 143 -58.15 -45.21 -9.85
CA SER A 143 -57.55 -46.53 -9.80
C SER A 143 -56.07 -46.48 -9.41
N LEU A 144 -55.61 -47.52 -8.73
CA LEU A 144 -54.21 -47.77 -8.37
C LEU A 144 -53.89 -49.23 -8.68
N PHE A 145 -52.83 -49.47 -9.42
CA PHE A 145 -52.22 -50.78 -9.53
C PHE A 145 -51.21 -50.99 -8.39
N VAL A 146 -51.20 -52.20 -7.85
CA VAL A 146 -50.21 -52.63 -6.86
C VAL A 146 -49.50 -53.85 -7.42
N GLU A 147 -48.19 -53.83 -7.32
CA GLU A 147 -47.30 -54.95 -7.63
C GLU A 147 -46.60 -55.37 -6.34
N VAL A 148 -46.49 -56.67 -6.12
CA VAL A 148 -45.84 -57.23 -4.94
C VAL A 148 -44.59 -57.99 -5.40
N ALA A 149 -43.43 -57.47 -5.04
CA ALA A 149 -42.14 -58.10 -5.33
C ALA A 149 -41.72 -58.99 -4.16
N VAL A 150 -41.54 -60.29 -4.41
CA VAL A 150 -40.99 -61.23 -3.40
C VAL A 150 -39.58 -61.68 -3.80
N THR A 151 -39.39 -62.07 -5.06
CA THR A 151 -38.08 -62.48 -5.59
C THR A 151 -37.49 -61.46 -6.55
N HIS A 152 -38.35 -60.91 -7.40
CA HIS A 152 -37.96 -59.98 -8.46
C HIS A 152 -38.91 -58.79 -8.47
N LYS A 153 -38.34 -57.61 -8.69
CA LYS A 153 -39.08 -56.38 -8.97
C LYS A 153 -39.63 -56.40 -10.39
N CYS A 154 -40.57 -55.51 -10.67
CA CYS A 154 -41.10 -55.29 -12.00
C CYS A 154 -39.96 -54.96 -12.98
N ASP A 155 -39.91 -55.68 -14.09
CA ASP A 155 -38.96 -55.43 -15.16
C ASP A 155 -39.36 -54.19 -16.00
N GLU A 156 -38.43 -53.68 -16.80
CA GLU A 156 -38.64 -52.49 -17.61
C GLU A 156 -39.81 -52.63 -18.60
N LEU A 157 -40.04 -53.85 -19.13
CA LEU A 157 -41.14 -54.13 -20.06
C LEU A 157 -42.49 -53.98 -19.37
N LYS A 158 -42.65 -54.53 -18.17
CA LYS A 158 -43.85 -54.43 -17.34
C LYS A 158 -44.06 -53.00 -16.87
N ILE A 159 -43.00 -52.32 -16.41
CA ILE A 159 -43.04 -50.90 -16.05
C ILE A 159 -43.56 -50.04 -17.22
N GLY A 160 -43.04 -50.28 -18.44
CA GLY A 160 -43.49 -49.58 -19.65
C GLY A 160 -44.96 -49.82 -19.96
N ARG A 161 -45.45 -51.06 -19.84
CA ARG A 161 -46.87 -51.39 -20.03
C ARG A 161 -47.77 -50.74 -18.99
N LEU A 162 -47.39 -50.79 -17.71
CA LEU A 162 -48.11 -50.13 -16.61
C LEU A 162 -48.19 -48.62 -16.83
N ARG A 163 -47.08 -47.99 -17.22
CA ARG A 163 -47.01 -46.56 -17.57
C ARG A 163 -47.94 -46.21 -18.75
N ASN A 164 -47.92 -47.01 -19.82
CA ASN A 164 -48.79 -46.79 -21.00
C ASN A 164 -50.28 -46.87 -20.68
N ARG A 165 -50.67 -47.55 -19.59
CA ARG A 165 -52.07 -47.53 -19.13
C ARG A 165 -52.49 -46.22 -18.49
N GLY A 166 -51.54 -45.40 -18.04
CA GLY A 166 -51.83 -44.12 -17.39
C GLY A 166 -52.46 -44.26 -16.00
N ILE A 167 -52.42 -45.45 -15.40
CA ILE A 167 -52.91 -45.74 -14.04
C ILE A 167 -51.71 -45.80 -13.10
N SER A 168 -51.74 -44.99 -12.03
CA SER A 168 -50.68 -44.99 -11.03
C SER A 168 -50.44 -46.40 -10.49
N SER A 169 -49.18 -46.77 -10.34
CA SER A 169 -48.72 -48.13 -10.02
C SER A 169 -47.66 -48.05 -8.91
N VAL A 170 -47.86 -48.78 -7.82
CA VAL A 170 -46.92 -48.86 -6.70
C VAL A 170 -46.38 -50.28 -6.56
N GLU A 171 -45.09 -50.40 -6.32
CA GLU A 171 -44.47 -51.68 -5.96
C GLU A 171 -44.25 -51.74 -4.46
N ILE A 172 -44.59 -52.88 -3.84
CA ILE A 172 -44.26 -53.21 -2.46
C ILE A 172 -43.20 -54.31 -2.50
N ASP A 173 -42.06 -54.06 -1.86
CA ASP A 173 -40.91 -54.97 -1.84
C ASP A 173 -40.93 -55.81 -0.57
N LEU A 174 -41.36 -57.06 -0.69
CA LEU A 174 -41.40 -58.06 0.37
C LEU A 174 -40.19 -59.02 0.32
N SER A 175 -39.18 -58.76 -0.51
CA SER A 175 -38.01 -59.63 -0.64
C SER A 175 -37.19 -59.76 0.64
N GLY A 176 -37.31 -58.79 1.55
CA GLY A 176 -36.69 -58.80 2.87
C GLY A 176 -37.48 -59.53 3.96
N ILE A 177 -38.68 -60.06 3.67
CA ILE A 177 -39.52 -60.72 4.66
C ILE A 177 -39.05 -62.17 4.88
N PRO A 178 -38.78 -62.59 6.14
CA PRO A 178 -38.43 -63.98 6.44
C PRO A 178 -39.51 -64.96 5.98
N ARG A 179 -39.08 -66.14 5.50
CA ARG A 179 -39.99 -67.17 4.96
C ARG A 179 -40.92 -67.77 6.01
N ASP A 180 -40.53 -67.68 7.28
CA ASP A 180 -41.26 -68.14 8.46
C ASP A 180 -41.93 -67.00 9.23
N ALA A 181 -42.04 -65.80 8.63
CA ALA A 181 -42.66 -64.63 9.28
C ALA A 181 -44.12 -64.91 9.69
N ARG A 182 -44.49 -64.41 10.88
CA ARG A 182 -45.86 -64.55 11.40
C ARG A 182 -46.84 -63.71 10.59
N LEU A 183 -48.12 -64.07 10.64
CA LEU A 183 -49.17 -63.37 9.89
C LEU A 183 -49.20 -61.87 10.22
N GLU A 184 -49.04 -61.50 11.49
CA GLU A 184 -49.04 -60.09 11.91
C GLU A 184 -47.83 -59.31 11.39
N ASP A 185 -46.66 -59.94 11.34
CA ASP A 185 -45.44 -59.32 10.82
C ASP A 185 -45.54 -59.11 9.31
N VAL A 186 -46.08 -60.11 8.57
CA VAL A 186 -46.37 -59.99 7.14
C VAL A 186 -47.45 -58.92 6.89
N ARG A 187 -48.50 -58.87 7.73
CA ARG A 187 -49.57 -57.89 7.63
C ARG A 187 -49.04 -56.47 7.80
N ASP A 188 -48.25 -56.20 8.83
CA ASP A 188 -47.66 -54.88 9.05
C ASP A 188 -46.70 -54.49 7.91
N ALA A 189 -45.88 -55.44 7.44
CA ALA A 189 -45.00 -55.23 6.29
C ALA A 189 -45.77 -54.81 5.04
N VAL A 190 -46.77 -55.60 4.64
CA VAL A 190 -47.59 -55.38 3.45
C VAL A 190 -48.29 -54.02 3.53
N LEU A 191 -48.91 -53.70 4.66
CA LEU A 191 -49.70 -52.48 4.81
C LEU A 191 -48.83 -51.23 5.00
N LYS A 192 -47.66 -51.33 5.66
CA LYS A 192 -46.95 -50.16 6.23
C LYS A 192 -45.43 -50.20 6.23
N THR A 193 -44.78 -51.28 6.63
CA THR A 193 -43.34 -51.21 6.94
C THR A 193 -42.41 -51.66 5.81
N ALA A 194 -42.89 -52.46 4.85
CA ALA A 194 -42.09 -52.86 3.71
C ALA A 194 -41.73 -51.67 2.80
N PRO A 195 -40.51 -51.65 2.20
CA PRO A 195 -40.15 -50.64 1.22
C PRO A 195 -41.15 -50.61 0.06
N ARG A 196 -41.48 -49.39 -0.40
CA ARG A 196 -42.41 -49.20 -1.51
C ARG A 196 -42.03 -48.01 -2.35
N SER A 197 -42.26 -48.12 -3.65
CA SER A 197 -41.91 -47.07 -4.61
C SER A 197 -42.93 -46.96 -5.71
N TRP A 198 -43.11 -45.76 -6.24
CA TRP A 198 -43.93 -45.54 -7.43
C TRP A 198 -43.21 -46.12 -8.64
N ILE A 199 -43.81 -47.12 -9.28
CA ILE A 199 -43.41 -47.57 -10.62
C ILE A 199 -43.75 -46.47 -11.64
N PHE A 200 -44.95 -45.93 -11.49
CA PHE A 200 -45.47 -44.81 -12.26
C PHE A 200 -46.52 -44.09 -11.41
N ASN A 201 -46.53 -42.76 -11.43
CA ASN A 201 -47.59 -41.99 -10.81
C ASN A 201 -47.96 -40.84 -11.71
N LYS A 202 -49.21 -40.84 -12.19
CA LYS A 202 -49.71 -39.80 -13.09
C LYS A 202 -49.50 -38.38 -12.54
N GLY A 203 -49.70 -38.19 -11.24
CA GLY A 203 -49.50 -36.87 -10.60
C GLY A 203 -48.03 -36.45 -10.52
N ILE A 204 -47.09 -37.40 -10.35
CA ILE A 204 -45.66 -37.09 -10.37
C ILE A 204 -45.25 -36.64 -11.78
N ASP A 205 -45.68 -37.35 -12.82
CA ASP A 205 -45.38 -36.98 -14.22
C ASP A 205 -46.00 -35.63 -14.60
N GLU A 206 -47.24 -35.35 -14.19
CA GLU A 206 -47.87 -34.03 -14.34
C GLU A 206 -47.09 -32.93 -13.59
N GLY A 207 -46.63 -33.21 -12.37
CA GLY A 207 -45.81 -32.30 -11.59
C GLY A 207 -44.44 -32.03 -12.23
N LEU A 208 -43.81 -33.06 -12.81
CA LEU A 208 -42.56 -32.97 -13.54
C LEU A 208 -42.70 -32.09 -14.78
N GLU A 209 -43.76 -32.29 -15.56
CA GLU A 209 -44.05 -31.48 -16.74
C GLU A 209 -44.35 -30.02 -16.38
N SER A 210 -45.07 -29.79 -15.28
CA SER A 210 -45.28 -28.44 -14.76
C SER A 210 -43.96 -27.75 -14.39
N LEU A 211 -43.03 -28.45 -13.73
CA LEU A 211 -41.72 -27.90 -13.37
C LEU A 211 -40.87 -27.60 -14.62
N ARG A 212 -40.91 -28.47 -15.63
CA ARG A 212 -40.24 -28.23 -16.92
C ARG A 212 -40.73 -26.96 -17.60
N MET A 213 -42.05 -26.78 -17.69
CA MET A 213 -42.65 -25.59 -18.28
C MET A 213 -42.32 -24.33 -17.49
N GLU A 214 -42.20 -24.42 -16.16
CA GLU A 214 -41.81 -23.31 -15.30
C GLU A 214 -40.35 -22.89 -15.54
N VAL A 215 -39.41 -23.83 -15.54
CA VAL A 215 -37.99 -23.56 -15.84
C VAL A 215 -37.83 -22.98 -17.25
N ALA A 216 -38.47 -23.59 -18.25
CA ALA A 216 -38.41 -23.09 -19.63
C ALA A 216 -38.99 -21.67 -19.76
N ARG A 217 -40.05 -21.35 -19.01
CA ARG A 217 -40.64 -20.00 -18.99
C ARG A 217 -39.70 -18.99 -18.34
N GLU A 218 -39.07 -19.34 -17.22
CA GLU A 218 -38.11 -18.47 -16.54
C GLU A 218 -36.89 -18.20 -17.42
N GLU A 219 -36.37 -19.22 -18.10
CA GLU A 219 -35.28 -19.07 -19.08
C GLU A 219 -35.70 -18.18 -20.26
N GLU A 220 -36.91 -18.36 -20.78
CA GLU A 220 -37.45 -17.51 -21.86
C GLU A 220 -37.65 -16.06 -21.41
N GLU A 221 -38.18 -15.84 -20.20
CA GLU A 221 -38.37 -14.52 -19.61
C GLU A 221 -37.03 -13.82 -19.41
N GLN A 222 -36.05 -14.50 -18.83
CA GLN A 222 -34.69 -13.97 -18.65
C GLN A 222 -34.03 -13.64 -20.00
N GLN A 223 -34.21 -14.48 -21.01
CA GLN A 223 -33.70 -14.22 -22.35
C GLN A 223 -34.39 -13.00 -22.99
N ARG A 224 -35.71 -12.83 -22.79
CA ARG A 224 -36.46 -11.65 -23.24
C ARG A 224 -36.00 -10.38 -22.53
N GLU A 225 -35.74 -10.43 -21.23
CA GLU A 225 -35.19 -9.30 -20.47
C GLU A 225 -33.82 -8.87 -21.01
N PHE A 226 -32.91 -9.83 -21.25
CA PHE A 226 -31.61 -9.52 -21.85
C PHE A 226 -31.73 -8.97 -23.26
N GLU A 227 -32.65 -9.49 -24.07
CA GLU A 227 -32.94 -9.00 -25.41
C GLU A 227 -33.44 -7.55 -25.38
N GLU A 228 -34.39 -7.24 -24.50
CA GLU A 228 -34.94 -5.90 -24.34
C GLU A 228 -33.90 -4.91 -23.84
N GLN A 229 -33.09 -5.31 -22.84
CA GLN A 229 -31.97 -4.53 -22.36
C GLN A 229 -30.97 -4.24 -23.49
N ALA A 230 -30.63 -5.24 -24.32
CA ALA A 230 -29.72 -5.06 -25.44
C ALA A 230 -30.29 -4.10 -26.50
N LYS A 231 -31.59 -4.21 -26.82
CA LYS A 231 -32.26 -3.27 -27.75
C LYS A 231 -32.23 -1.83 -27.24
N LYS A 232 -32.56 -1.63 -25.97
CA LYS A 232 -32.51 -0.31 -25.32
C LYS A 232 -31.09 0.28 -25.36
N LEU A 233 -30.08 -0.51 -25.02
CA LEU A 233 -28.67 -0.05 -25.08
C LEU A 233 -28.22 0.25 -26.51
N ALA A 234 -28.63 -0.55 -27.49
CA ALA A 234 -28.36 -0.28 -28.89
C ALA A 234 -28.98 1.04 -29.36
N GLU A 235 -30.20 1.37 -28.94
CA GLU A 235 -30.85 2.66 -29.21
C GLU A 235 -30.11 3.82 -28.56
N VAL A 236 -29.73 3.68 -27.28
CA VAL A 236 -28.92 4.67 -26.55
C VAL A 236 -27.58 4.90 -27.26
N TYR A 237 -26.93 3.83 -27.73
CA TYR A 237 -25.67 3.93 -28.46
C TYR A 237 -25.82 4.67 -29.79
N ARG A 238 -26.85 4.36 -30.59
CA ARG A 238 -27.14 5.10 -31.84
C ARG A 238 -27.38 6.59 -31.59
N ALA A 239 -28.17 6.92 -30.57
CA ALA A 239 -28.43 8.30 -30.20
C ALA A 239 -27.13 9.00 -29.75
N ALA A 240 -26.31 8.33 -28.95
CA ALA A 240 -25.03 8.86 -28.49
C ALA A 240 -24.05 9.12 -29.65
N LYS A 241 -24.05 8.26 -30.67
CA LYS A 241 -23.20 8.42 -31.87
C LYS A 241 -23.50 9.71 -32.63
N GLY A 242 -24.77 10.11 -32.71
CA GLY A 242 -25.18 11.39 -33.31
C GLY A 242 -24.89 12.62 -32.44
N ALA A 243 -24.61 12.43 -31.15
CA ALA A 243 -24.46 13.48 -30.15
C ALA A 243 -23.05 13.51 -29.51
N VAL A 244 -22.05 12.90 -30.15
CA VAL A 244 -20.68 12.88 -29.62
C VAL A 244 -20.18 14.33 -29.47
N PRO A 245 -19.73 14.75 -28.27
CA PRO A 245 -19.20 16.09 -28.10
C PRO A 245 -17.97 16.29 -28.98
N SER A 246 -18.02 17.27 -29.88
CA SER A 246 -16.90 17.64 -30.75
C SER A 246 -15.87 18.54 -30.04
N GLY A 247 -16.28 19.22 -28.97
CA GLY A 247 -15.42 20.10 -28.19
C GLY A 247 -14.56 19.34 -27.19
N PHE A 248 -13.30 19.73 -27.06
CA PHE A 248 -12.46 19.40 -25.91
C PHE A 248 -11.72 20.66 -25.45
N LYS A 249 -11.34 20.69 -24.17
CA LYS A 249 -10.58 21.80 -23.62
C LYS A 249 -9.09 21.55 -23.86
N ARG A 250 -8.41 22.50 -24.50
CA ARG A 250 -6.94 22.50 -24.64
C ARG A 250 -6.27 22.86 -23.31
N ASP A 251 -6.29 21.89 -22.40
CA ASP A 251 -5.69 22.01 -21.08
C ASP A 251 -4.17 21.74 -21.11
N ARG A 252 -3.58 21.58 -19.92
CA ARG A 252 -2.16 21.30 -19.78
C ARG A 252 -1.74 20.00 -20.46
N ASN A 253 -2.58 18.97 -20.42
CA ASN A 253 -2.25 17.68 -21.01
C ASN A 253 -2.18 17.83 -22.54
N TRP A 254 -3.07 18.62 -23.13
CA TRP A 254 -3.00 18.97 -24.56
C TRP A 254 -1.72 19.71 -24.92
N GLN A 255 -1.36 20.74 -24.13
CA GLN A 255 -0.12 21.50 -24.36
C GLN A 255 1.13 20.61 -24.27
N LEU A 256 1.11 19.59 -23.40
CA LEU A 256 2.20 18.62 -23.32
C LEU A 256 2.30 17.80 -24.60
N LEU A 257 1.17 17.33 -25.14
CA LEU A 257 1.15 16.62 -26.43
C LEU A 257 1.66 17.48 -27.59
N GLU A 258 1.27 18.75 -27.66
CA GLU A 258 1.82 19.68 -28.67
C GLU A 258 3.35 19.79 -28.56
N ARG A 259 3.88 19.89 -27.34
CA ARG A 259 5.31 20.03 -27.10
C ARG A 259 6.12 18.79 -27.45
N VAL A 260 5.58 17.60 -27.18
CA VAL A 260 6.25 16.32 -27.48
C VAL A 260 5.93 15.80 -28.89
N GLY A 261 5.13 16.55 -29.68
CA GLY A 261 4.72 16.14 -31.01
C GLY A 261 3.79 14.94 -31.05
N GLY A 262 3.00 14.71 -29.98
CA GLY A 262 2.13 13.54 -29.82
C GLY A 262 0.64 13.81 -30.07
N THR A 263 0.29 14.90 -30.77
CA THR A 263 -1.12 15.28 -31.02
C THR A 263 -1.86 14.31 -31.95
N ASP A 264 -1.14 13.57 -32.78
CA ASP A 264 -1.66 12.52 -33.68
C ASP A 264 -1.98 11.21 -32.96
N LEU A 265 -1.59 11.08 -31.69
CA LEU A 265 -1.86 9.91 -30.86
C LEU A 265 -3.23 9.97 -30.17
N VAL A 266 -3.95 11.09 -30.29
CA VAL A 266 -5.29 11.29 -29.70
C VAL A 266 -6.26 11.79 -30.77
N GLY A 267 -7.55 11.60 -30.53
CA GLY A 267 -8.58 11.83 -31.55
C GLY A 267 -8.71 10.68 -32.55
N VAL A 268 -8.20 9.49 -32.21
CA VAL A 268 -8.29 8.29 -33.05
C VAL A 268 -9.69 7.69 -32.94
N GLU A 269 -10.31 7.38 -34.07
CA GLU A 269 -11.64 6.79 -34.09
C GLU A 269 -11.59 5.26 -33.95
N PHE A 270 -12.44 4.72 -33.08
CA PHE A 270 -12.61 3.29 -32.85
C PHE A 270 -14.10 2.94 -32.83
N ASP A 271 -14.42 1.70 -33.23
CA ASP A 271 -15.72 1.10 -32.94
C ASP A 271 -15.99 1.18 -31.43
N GLY A 272 -17.19 1.63 -31.06
CA GLY A 272 -17.58 1.81 -29.66
C GLY A 272 -17.28 3.20 -29.10
N ASN A 273 -16.74 4.15 -29.86
CA ASN A 273 -16.43 5.49 -29.32
C ASN A 273 -17.63 6.20 -28.66
N ALA A 274 -18.86 5.93 -29.12
CA ALA A 274 -20.06 6.54 -28.54
C ALA A 274 -20.40 6.06 -27.11
N VAL A 275 -19.68 5.07 -26.56
CA VAL A 275 -19.80 4.68 -25.14
C VAL A 275 -19.23 5.73 -24.19
N PHE A 276 -18.36 6.61 -24.68
CA PHE A 276 -17.78 7.70 -23.91
C PHE A 276 -18.71 8.92 -23.90
N ALA A 277 -18.72 9.64 -22.78
CA ALA A 277 -19.49 10.87 -22.59
C ALA A 277 -18.75 12.12 -23.11
N VAL A 278 -17.50 11.95 -23.54
CA VAL A 278 -16.59 13.00 -23.99
C VAL A 278 -16.03 12.69 -25.38
N SER A 279 -15.36 13.67 -26.00
CA SER A 279 -14.71 13.47 -27.29
C SER A 279 -13.60 12.39 -27.23
N PRO A 280 -13.26 11.76 -28.37
CA PRO A 280 -12.15 10.80 -28.44
C PRO A 280 -10.84 11.37 -27.89
N ILE A 281 -10.55 12.63 -28.20
CA ILE A 281 -9.37 13.33 -27.69
C ILE A 281 -9.34 13.33 -26.15
N GLN A 282 -10.47 13.63 -25.51
CA GLN A 282 -10.51 13.83 -24.06
C GLN A 282 -10.31 12.53 -23.27
N TRP A 283 -10.91 11.40 -23.67
CA TRP A 283 -10.68 10.16 -22.94
C TRP A 283 -9.30 9.57 -23.28
N GLN A 284 -8.85 9.68 -24.53
CA GLN A 284 -7.55 9.17 -24.97
C GLN A 284 -6.37 9.90 -24.33
N ILE A 285 -6.49 11.23 -24.15
CA ILE A 285 -5.46 12.01 -23.45
C ILE A 285 -5.41 11.67 -21.96
N THR A 286 -6.56 11.39 -21.34
CA THR A 286 -6.59 10.89 -19.95
C THR A 286 -5.91 9.52 -19.84
N VAL A 287 -6.17 8.59 -20.77
CA VAL A 287 -5.47 7.30 -20.77
C VAL A 287 -3.96 7.49 -20.96
N LEU A 288 -3.55 8.26 -21.95
CA LEU A 288 -2.15 8.42 -22.31
C LEU A 288 -1.34 9.21 -21.27
N ILE A 289 -1.83 10.37 -20.84
CA ILE A 289 -1.08 11.27 -19.95
C ILE A 289 -1.32 10.91 -18.48
N ASP A 290 -2.57 10.89 -18.04
CA ASP A 290 -2.87 10.70 -16.62
C ASP A 290 -2.55 9.27 -16.16
N VAL A 291 -2.93 8.27 -16.96
CA VAL A 291 -2.76 6.86 -16.58
C VAL A 291 -1.37 6.33 -16.94
N LEU A 292 -0.95 6.40 -18.20
CA LEU A 292 0.31 5.77 -18.63
C LEU A 292 1.56 6.61 -18.27
N LEU A 293 1.56 7.91 -18.56
CA LEU A 293 2.73 8.78 -18.34
C LEU A 293 2.90 9.12 -16.85
N HIS A 294 1.89 9.74 -16.24
CA HIS A 294 1.95 10.21 -14.84
C HIS A 294 1.62 9.13 -13.81
N ARG A 295 1.21 7.94 -14.26
CA ARG A 295 0.99 6.77 -13.40
C ARG A 295 0.04 7.07 -12.24
N LYS A 296 -1.07 7.79 -12.48
CA LYS A 296 -2.06 8.12 -11.44
C LYS A 296 -2.71 6.88 -10.81
N LEU A 297 -2.66 5.73 -11.47
CA LEU A 297 -3.10 4.43 -10.94
C LEU A 297 -1.99 3.61 -10.26
N GLY A 298 -0.83 4.22 -9.99
CA GLY A 298 0.32 3.59 -9.35
C GLY A 298 1.30 2.96 -10.33
N ARG A 299 2.31 2.26 -9.80
CA ARG A 299 3.43 1.68 -10.58
C ARG A 299 3.12 0.32 -11.22
N TYR A 300 1.94 -0.24 -10.95
CA TYR A 300 1.53 -1.51 -11.53
C TYR A 300 1.24 -1.36 -13.04
N LEU A 301 1.29 -2.49 -13.75
CA LEU A 301 0.86 -2.55 -15.16
C LEU A 301 -0.64 -2.28 -15.24
N GLN A 302 -1.05 -1.47 -16.21
CA GLN A 302 -2.42 -1.00 -16.34
C GLN A 302 -3.20 -1.95 -17.24
N THR A 303 -4.38 -2.39 -16.80
CA THR A 303 -5.26 -3.22 -17.62
C THR A 303 -6.37 -2.37 -18.23
N PRO A 304 -6.99 -2.78 -19.36
CA PRO A 304 -8.13 -2.05 -19.91
C PRO A 304 -9.25 -1.85 -18.87
N VAL A 305 -9.45 -2.84 -17.99
CA VAL A 305 -10.43 -2.78 -16.91
C VAL A 305 -10.04 -1.73 -15.84
N SER A 306 -8.78 -1.68 -15.39
CA SER A 306 -8.35 -0.69 -14.39
C SER A 306 -8.44 0.74 -14.94
N ILE A 307 -8.15 0.90 -16.23
CA ILE A 307 -8.32 2.17 -16.94
C ILE A 307 -9.80 2.55 -17.04
N CYS A 308 -10.69 1.64 -17.44
CA CYS A 308 -12.13 1.93 -17.47
C CYS A 308 -12.68 2.36 -16.11
N GLN A 309 -12.24 1.73 -15.02
CA GLN A 309 -12.62 2.17 -13.67
C GLN A 309 -12.13 3.59 -13.36
N HIS A 310 -10.95 3.97 -13.83
CA HIS A 310 -10.47 5.34 -13.71
C HIS A 310 -11.31 6.33 -14.52
N LEU A 311 -11.57 6.02 -15.79
CA LEU A 311 -12.40 6.84 -16.66
C LEU A 311 -13.83 7.00 -16.10
N GLN A 312 -14.40 5.94 -15.50
CA GLN A 312 -15.68 5.99 -14.81
C GLN A 312 -15.65 6.94 -13.61
N ARG A 313 -14.62 6.91 -12.76
CA ARG A 313 -14.48 7.83 -11.61
C ARG A 313 -14.37 9.31 -12.01
N HIS A 314 -14.03 9.57 -13.27
CA HIS A 314 -13.94 10.90 -13.86
C HIS A 314 -15.13 11.21 -14.79
N ASP A 315 -16.22 10.42 -14.73
CA ASP A 315 -17.44 10.60 -15.51
C ASP A 315 -17.23 10.64 -17.04
N LEU A 316 -16.19 9.96 -17.54
CA LEU A 316 -15.84 9.95 -18.96
C LEU A 316 -16.56 8.86 -19.76
N ILE A 317 -17.15 7.87 -19.08
CA ILE A 317 -17.94 6.78 -19.67
C ILE A 317 -19.42 7.02 -19.37
N ARG A 318 -20.31 6.84 -20.36
CA ARG A 318 -21.75 6.97 -20.14
C ARG A 318 -22.24 5.86 -19.20
N ALA A 319 -23.11 6.23 -18.25
CA ALA A 319 -23.59 5.32 -17.21
C ALA A 319 -24.25 4.05 -17.78
N ASP A 320 -24.95 4.15 -18.91
CA ASP A 320 -25.64 3.03 -19.57
C ASP A 320 -24.71 1.88 -19.97
N PHE A 321 -23.43 2.15 -20.21
CA PHE A 321 -22.45 1.15 -20.68
C PHE A 321 -21.51 0.64 -19.58
N LEU A 322 -21.78 0.99 -18.31
CA LEU A 322 -21.03 0.47 -17.18
C LEU A 322 -21.51 -0.95 -16.84
N TYR A 323 -20.57 -1.85 -16.55
CA TYR A 323 -20.82 -3.22 -16.07
C TYR A 323 -21.80 -4.05 -16.93
N LEU A 324 -21.53 -4.14 -18.23
CA LEU A 324 -22.31 -4.99 -19.14
C LEU A 324 -22.01 -6.48 -18.88
N ARG A 325 -23.08 -7.28 -18.76
CA ARG A 325 -22.97 -8.75 -18.80
C ARG A 325 -22.57 -9.19 -20.20
N GLU A 326 -21.79 -10.25 -20.31
CA GLU A 326 -21.29 -10.78 -21.58
C GLU A 326 -22.41 -11.15 -22.56
N THR A 327 -23.52 -11.70 -22.06
CA THR A 327 -24.70 -12.04 -22.87
C THR A 327 -25.35 -10.81 -23.50
N VAL A 328 -25.51 -9.73 -22.71
CA VAL A 328 -26.07 -8.46 -23.17
C VAL A 328 -25.10 -7.78 -24.14
N GLU A 329 -23.81 -7.70 -23.82
CA GLU A 329 -22.76 -7.15 -24.69
C GLU A 329 -22.75 -7.83 -26.07
N SER A 330 -22.76 -9.16 -26.09
CA SER A 330 -22.79 -9.95 -27.32
C SER A 330 -24.02 -9.64 -28.16
N ARG A 331 -25.18 -9.49 -27.51
CA ARG A 331 -26.44 -9.18 -28.19
C ARG A 331 -26.50 -7.75 -28.72
N VAL A 332 -26.00 -6.77 -27.97
CA VAL A 332 -25.86 -5.38 -28.46
C VAL A 332 -24.96 -5.34 -29.69
N THR A 333 -23.84 -6.08 -29.67
CA THR A 333 -22.90 -6.16 -30.80
C THR A 333 -23.54 -6.77 -32.06
N GLN A 334 -24.43 -7.76 -31.91
CA GLN A 334 -25.20 -8.31 -33.04
C GLN A 334 -26.22 -7.30 -33.60
N LEU A 335 -26.82 -6.49 -32.73
CA LEU A 335 -27.77 -5.46 -33.14
C LEU A 335 -27.07 -4.24 -33.74
N GLN A 336 -25.86 -3.91 -33.28
CA GLN A 336 -25.03 -2.77 -33.68
C GLN A 336 -23.58 -3.22 -33.89
N GLU A 337 -23.20 -3.43 -35.14
CA GLU A 337 -21.90 -4.02 -35.53
C GLU A 337 -20.69 -3.23 -35.02
N ASP A 338 -20.80 -1.90 -34.98
CA ASP A 338 -19.76 -0.97 -34.53
C ASP A 338 -19.77 -0.74 -33.02
N PHE A 339 -20.63 -1.41 -32.26
CA PHE A 339 -20.62 -1.33 -30.81
C PHE A 339 -19.46 -2.14 -30.22
N ARG A 340 -18.78 -1.55 -29.24
CA ARG A 340 -17.82 -2.25 -28.37
C ARG A 340 -18.02 -1.76 -26.94
N ALA A 341 -17.95 -2.66 -25.97
CA ALA A 341 -17.95 -2.27 -24.55
C ALA A 341 -16.73 -1.39 -24.22
N PRO A 342 -16.81 -0.49 -23.21
CA PRO A 342 -15.77 0.50 -22.94
C PRO A 342 -14.35 -0.09 -22.81
N TRP A 343 -14.21 -1.24 -22.15
CA TRP A 343 -12.92 -1.89 -21.94
C TRP A 343 -12.30 -2.43 -23.24
N ARG A 344 -13.10 -2.81 -24.23
CA ARG A 344 -12.62 -3.21 -25.55
C ARG A 344 -12.12 -2.01 -26.35
N VAL A 345 -12.80 -0.87 -26.26
CA VAL A 345 -12.36 0.37 -26.91
C VAL A 345 -11.03 0.85 -26.32
N VAL A 346 -10.92 0.83 -24.99
CA VAL A 346 -9.66 1.15 -24.29
C VAL A 346 -8.55 0.16 -24.69
N SER A 347 -8.85 -1.14 -24.78
CA SER A 347 -7.86 -2.13 -25.23
C SER A 347 -7.35 -1.81 -26.63
N ALA A 348 -8.26 -1.56 -27.59
CA ALA A 348 -7.89 -1.22 -28.95
C ALA A 348 -7.00 0.03 -29.04
N TYR A 349 -7.26 1.04 -28.20
CA TYR A 349 -6.41 2.22 -28.13
C TYR A 349 -5.02 1.93 -27.53
N LEU A 350 -4.93 1.07 -26.52
CA LEU A 350 -3.64 0.65 -25.96
C LEU A 350 -2.83 -0.18 -26.96
N ASP A 351 -3.50 -1.02 -27.75
CA ASP A 351 -2.89 -1.76 -28.86
C ASP A 351 -2.35 -0.79 -29.91
N PHE A 352 -3.15 0.20 -30.33
CA PHE A 352 -2.70 1.28 -31.22
C PHE A 352 -1.47 2.02 -30.67
N LEU A 353 -1.46 2.40 -29.40
CA LEU A 353 -0.30 3.05 -28.79
C LEU A 353 0.93 2.13 -28.75
N THR A 354 0.73 0.81 -28.62
CA THR A 354 1.80 -0.19 -28.66
C THR A 354 2.38 -0.31 -30.07
N GLU A 355 1.54 -0.32 -31.10
CA GLU A 355 1.96 -0.31 -32.51
C GLU A 355 2.76 0.97 -32.86
N LYS A 356 2.40 2.10 -32.26
CA LYS A 356 3.13 3.37 -32.40
C LYS A 356 4.41 3.44 -31.57
N GLY A 357 4.73 2.42 -30.78
CA GLY A 357 5.90 2.38 -29.90
C GLY A 357 5.82 3.33 -28.70
N ILE A 358 4.62 3.87 -28.41
CA ILE A 358 4.36 4.77 -27.29
C ILE A 358 4.08 3.98 -26.01
N ALA A 359 3.36 2.88 -26.13
CA ALA A 359 3.10 1.93 -25.05
C ALA A 359 3.85 0.62 -25.26
N ALA A 360 3.96 -0.17 -24.19
CA ALA A 360 4.47 -1.53 -24.21
C ALA A 360 3.50 -2.45 -23.48
N HIS A 361 3.13 -3.55 -24.14
CA HIS A 361 2.35 -4.62 -23.53
C HIS A 361 3.29 -5.62 -22.84
N LEU A 362 3.13 -5.79 -21.52
CA LEU A 362 3.95 -6.66 -20.69
C LEU A 362 3.03 -7.60 -19.90
N MET A 363 3.24 -8.91 -20.03
CA MET A 363 2.40 -9.94 -19.42
C MET A 363 0.89 -9.74 -19.70
N LYS A 364 0.14 -9.19 -18.73
CA LYS A 364 -1.32 -8.97 -18.79
C LYS A 364 -1.72 -7.49 -18.72
N GLY A 365 -0.78 -6.56 -18.95
CA GLY A 365 -1.08 -5.13 -18.85
C GLY A 365 -0.12 -4.26 -19.64
N TYR A 366 -0.36 -2.95 -19.57
CA TYR A 366 0.28 -1.94 -20.40
C TYR A 366 1.04 -0.93 -19.54
N THR A 367 2.11 -0.39 -20.10
CA THR A 367 2.87 0.75 -19.57
C THR A 367 3.27 1.67 -20.71
N ILE A 368 3.60 2.92 -20.42
CA ILE A 368 4.34 3.75 -21.36
C ILE A 368 5.71 3.10 -21.66
N ALA A 369 6.14 3.17 -22.92
CA ALA A 369 7.45 2.70 -23.34
C ALA A 369 8.55 3.53 -22.63
N PRO A 370 9.59 2.92 -22.03
CA PRO A 370 10.55 3.64 -21.20
C PRO A 370 11.24 4.82 -21.88
N ALA A 371 11.66 4.68 -23.14
CA ALA A 371 12.34 5.74 -23.89
C ALA A 371 11.42 6.96 -24.12
N VAL A 372 10.16 6.71 -24.47
CA VAL A 372 9.14 7.76 -24.66
C VAL A 372 8.78 8.39 -23.32
N GLY A 373 8.55 7.55 -22.31
CA GLY A 373 8.17 7.98 -20.97
C GLY A 373 9.19 8.93 -20.33
N SER A 374 10.49 8.64 -20.40
CA SER A 374 11.52 9.54 -19.85
C SER A 374 11.50 10.92 -20.52
N LEU A 375 11.47 10.97 -21.85
CA LEU A 375 11.45 12.23 -22.61
C LEU A 375 10.19 13.06 -22.31
N TRP A 376 9.03 12.41 -22.24
CA TRP A 376 7.76 13.09 -21.98
C TRP A 376 7.64 13.54 -20.53
N ILE A 377 8.20 12.79 -19.57
CA ILE A 377 8.30 13.21 -18.17
C ILE A 377 9.19 14.45 -18.06
N GLU A 378 10.35 14.46 -18.71
CA GLU A 378 11.24 15.63 -18.74
C GLU A 378 10.53 16.86 -19.34
N ALA A 379 9.83 16.70 -20.46
CA ALA A 379 9.04 17.77 -21.06
C ALA A 379 7.93 18.28 -20.12
N SER A 380 7.24 17.37 -19.43
CA SER A 380 6.19 17.70 -18.46
C SER A 380 6.74 18.45 -17.23
N LEU A 381 7.92 18.08 -16.76
CA LEU A 381 8.62 18.76 -15.65
C LEU A 381 9.08 20.14 -16.07
N GLU A 382 9.64 20.29 -17.28
CA GLU A 382 10.08 21.59 -17.79
C GLU A 382 8.89 22.53 -18.02
N MET A 383 7.75 22.02 -18.50
CA MET A 383 6.52 22.83 -18.58
C MET A 383 6.05 23.33 -17.21
N GLU A 384 6.12 22.49 -16.17
CA GLU A 384 5.80 22.92 -14.81
C GLU A 384 6.79 23.97 -14.32
N ALA A 385 8.09 23.75 -14.51
CA ALA A 385 9.14 24.68 -14.12
C ALA A 385 8.94 26.03 -14.82
N ALA A 386 8.69 26.04 -16.13
CA ALA A 386 8.40 27.25 -16.91
C ALA A 386 7.18 28.02 -16.37
N ARG A 387 6.11 27.31 -15.99
CA ARG A 387 4.94 27.93 -15.37
C ARG A 387 5.30 28.58 -14.03
N LEU A 388 5.95 27.82 -13.15
CA LEU A 388 6.36 28.32 -11.83
C LEU A 388 7.31 29.52 -11.93
N ARG A 389 8.18 29.56 -12.95
CA ARG A 389 9.04 30.72 -13.22
C ARG A 389 8.20 31.97 -13.54
N VAL A 390 7.20 31.84 -14.41
CA VAL A 390 6.29 32.94 -14.74
C VAL A 390 5.48 33.38 -13.52
N ASP A 391 4.94 32.43 -12.74
CA ASP A 391 4.13 32.74 -11.55
C ASP A 391 4.96 33.44 -10.47
N ASN A 392 6.18 32.95 -10.20
CA ASN A 392 7.10 33.57 -9.25
C ASN A 392 7.49 34.98 -9.69
N ALA A 393 7.88 35.16 -10.96
CA ALA A 393 8.22 36.46 -11.50
C ALA A 393 7.03 37.42 -11.45
N ALA A 394 5.83 36.94 -11.76
CA ALA A 394 4.60 37.73 -11.67
C ALA A 394 4.33 38.21 -10.24
N GLU A 395 4.58 37.36 -9.24
CA GLU A 395 4.42 37.73 -7.83
C GLU A 395 5.46 38.77 -7.40
N GLN A 396 6.73 38.62 -7.82
CA GLN A 396 7.77 39.62 -7.57
C GLN A 396 7.43 40.96 -8.21
N VAL A 397 6.99 40.95 -9.47
CA VAL A 397 6.59 42.17 -10.19
C VAL A 397 5.42 42.86 -9.50
N LYS A 398 4.41 42.12 -8.99
CA LYS A 398 3.33 42.74 -8.21
C LYS A 398 3.86 43.46 -6.98
N ARG A 399 4.79 42.85 -6.23
CA ARG A 399 5.40 43.47 -5.05
C ARG A 399 6.17 44.74 -5.42
N ILE A 400 6.98 44.67 -6.48
CA ILE A 400 7.72 45.81 -7.02
C ILE A 400 6.76 46.96 -7.41
N LEU A 401 5.71 46.65 -8.17
CA LEU A 401 4.70 47.65 -8.57
C LEU A 401 3.92 48.22 -7.37
N ASN A 402 3.71 47.44 -6.32
CA ASN A 402 3.08 47.91 -5.09
C ASN A 402 4.01 48.79 -4.24
N ALA A 403 5.31 48.50 -4.23
CA ALA A 403 6.31 49.36 -3.57
C ALA A 403 6.55 50.66 -4.33
N ALA A 404 6.33 50.66 -5.66
CA ALA A 404 6.40 51.86 -6.48
C ALA A 404 5.23 52.83 -6.16
N ASP A 405 5.54 54.13 -6.23
CA ASP A 405 4.63 55.26 -5.96
C ASP A 405 3.28 55.11 -6.71
N PRO A 406 2.12 55.40 -6.07
CA PRO A 406 0.80 55.34 -6.70
C PRO A 406 0.67 56.07 -8.05
N SER A 407 1.40 57.17 -8.25
CA SER A 407 1.43 57.92 -9.52
C SER A 407 2.05 57.13 -10.68
N ARG A 408 2.96 56.19 -10.38
CA ARG A 408 3.72 55.34 -11.32
C ARG A 408 3.00 54.03 -11.68
N ARG A 409 2.02 53.61 -10.86
CA ARG A 409 1.22 52.40 -11.10
C ARG A 409 0.31 52.50 -12.34
N SER A 410 0.02 53.72 -12.80
CA SER A 410 -0.90 53.98 -13.90
C SER A 410 -0.38 53.59 -15.29
N THR A 411 0.94 53.41 -15.45
CA THR A 411 1.59 53.20 -16.76
C THR A 411 1.92 51.74 -17.08
N VAL A 412 2.10 50.85 -16.09
CA VAL A 412 2.49 49.45 -16.32
C VAL A 412 1.65 48.52 -15.45
N THR A 413 0.92 47.61 -16.09
CA THR A 413 0.19 46.53 -15.40
C THR A 413 0.96 45.22 -15.50
N LEU A 414 0.73 44.26 -14.60
CA LEU A 414 1.35 42.93 -14.67
C LEU A 414 1.11 42.25 -16.02
N SER A 415 -0.12 42.31 -16.54
CA SER A 415 -0.46 41.74 -17.84
C SER A 415 0.25 42.47 -18.97
N GLY A 416 0.33 43.81 -18.90
CA GLY A 416 1.07 44.61 -19.87
C GLY A 416 2.56 44.30 -19.87
N TRP A 417 3.16 44.12 -18.69
CA TRP A 417 4.57 43.75 -18.54
C TRP A 417 4.86 42.36 -19.12
N LEU A 418 4.06 41.34 -18.76
CA LEU A 418 4.23 39.98 -19.30
C LEU A 418 4.14 39.92 -20.83
N SER A 419 3.35 40.81 -21.44
CA SER A 419 3.20 40.93 -22.89
C SER A 419 4.17 41.92 -23.55
N SER A 420 4.96 42.65 -22.77
CA SER A 420 5.97 43.58 -23.30
C SER A 420 7.26 42.85 -23.66
N LEU A 421 8.01 43.40 -24.60
CA LEU A 421 9.27 42.82 -25.06
C LEU A 421 10.39 43.08 -24.07
N ASP A 422 11.15 42.03 -23.77
CA ASP A 422 12.45 42.12 -23.13
C ASP A 422 13.47 42.65 -24.14
N PRO A 423 14.10 43.82 -23.90
CA PRO A 423 15.03 44.44 -24.85
C PRO A 423 16.23 43.57 -25.24
N GLN A 424 16.61 42.60 -24.40
CA GLN A 424 17.79 41.76 -24.65
C GLN A 424 17.46 40.51 -25.47
N SER A 425 16.35 39.82 -25.18
CA SER A 425 15.96 38.61 -25.92
C SER A 425 15.03 38.91 -27.11
N ASN A 426 14.43 40.09 -27.17
CA ASN A 426 13.38 40.46 -28.13
C ASN A 426 12.16 39.51 -28.11
N LEU A 427 11.99 38.77 -27.01
CA LEU A 427 10.82 37.96 -26.69
C LEU A 427 9.93 38.73 -25.72
N THR A 428 8.64 38.39 -25.63
CA THR A 428 7.84 38.90 -24.50
C THR A 428 8.41 38.39 -23.17
N PHE A 429 8.28 39.14 -22.07
CA PHE A 429 8.75 38.66 -20.76
C PHE A 429 8.15 37.31 -20.39
N ARG A 430 6.91 37.02 -20.79
CA ARG A 430 6.29 35.68 -20.63
C ARG A 430 7.10 34.60 -21.36
N GLU A 431 7.41 34.79 -22.64
CA GLU A 431 8.18 33.83 -23.44
C GLU A 431 9.62 33.70 -22.93
N ALA A 432 10.26 34.82 -22.57
CA ALA A 432 11.60 34.83 -22.03
C ALA A 432 11.71 34.10 -20.68
N LEU A 433 10.70 34.21 -19.81
CA LEU A 433 10.61 33.45 -18.54
C LEU A 433 10.33 31.96 -18.76
N GLN A 434 9.63 31.62 -19.85
CA GLN A 434 9.42 30.23 -20.26
C GLN A 434 10.65 29.62 -20.93
N SER A 435 11.53 30.43 -21.52
CA SER A 435 12.79 30.00 -22.15
C SER A 435 13.88 29.64 -21.12
N PRO A 436 14.51 28.46 -21.22
CA PRO A 436 15.67 28.07 -20.42
C PRO A 436 16.87 29.03 -20.54
N GLU A 437 17.01 29.72 -21.67
CA GLU A 437 18.18 30.56 -21.95
C GLU A 437 18.09 31.95 -21.29
N HIS A 438 16.88 32.48 -21.11
CA HIS A 438 16.68 33.88 -20.71
C HIS A 438 16.14 34.04 -19.28
N HIS A 439 15.45 33.04 -18.74
CA HIS A 439 14.77 33.17 -17.43
C HIS A 439 15.73 33.48 -16.28
N GLY A 440 16.97 32.97 -16.32
CA GLY A 440 17.94 33.11 -15.24
C GLY A 440 18.33 34.56 -14.99
N ARG A 441 18.59 35.30 -16.08
CA ARG A 441 18.90 36.74 -16.03
C ARG A 441 17.73 37.54 -15.47
N ILE A 442 16.53 37.35 -16.03
CA ILE A 442 15.33 38.08 -15.60
C ILE A 442 15.07 37.84 -14.11
N GLY A 443 15.18 36.59 -13.65
CA GLY A 443 15.02 36.25 -12.24
C GLY A 443 16.07 36.86 -11.31
N LEU A 444 17.33 37.01 -11.77
CA LEU A 444 18.39 37.68 -10.99
C LEU A 444 18.11 39.18 -10.84
N GLU A 445 17.73 39.85 -11.93
CA GLU A 445 17.41 41.28 -11.93
C GLU A 445 16.16 41.57 -11.10
N LEU A 446 15.09 40.77 -11.20
CA LEU A 446 13.90 40.91 -10.34
C LEU A 446 14.26 40.80 -8.84
N ARG A 447 15.11 39.84 -8.45
CA ARG A 447 15.59 39.71 -7.07
C ARG A 447 16.43 40.92 -6.64
N ALA A 448 17.28 41.44 -7.51
CA ALA A 448 18.08 42.63 -7.22
C ALA A 448 17.20 43.88 -7.03
N ILE A 449 16.15 44.04 -7.84
CA ILE A 449 15.16 45.12 -7.69
C ILE A 449 14.41 44.98 -6.36
N GLU A 450 13.91 43.80 -6.01
CA GLU A 450 13.22 43.58 -4.71
C GLU A 450 14.14 43.91 -3.54
N ALA A 451 15.37 43.36 -3.52
CA ALA A 451 16.31 43.62 -2.43
C ALA A 451 16.69 45.11 -2.32
N MET A 452 16.80 45.82 -3.45
CA MET A 452 17.00 47.28 -3.46
C MET A 452 15.82 48.02 -2.81
N LEU A 453 14.58 47.61 -3.10
CA LEU A 453 13.37 48.20 -2.49
C LEU A 453 13.29 47.92 -0.99
N ASP A 454 13.80 46.77 -0.55
CA ASP A 454 13.95 46.42 0.87
C ASP A 454 15.12 47.15 1.57
N GLY A 455 15.82 48.05 0.85
CA GLY A 455 16.91 48.87 1.40
C GLY A 455 18.26 48.17 1.46
N GLN A 456 18.42 47.01 0.80
CA GLN A 456 19.73 46.36 0.67
C GLN A 456 20.62 47.16 -0.29
N PRO A 457 21.95 47.19 -0.08
CA PRO A 457 22.91 47.92 -0.91
C PRO A 457 23.21 47.16 -2.23
N THR A 458 22.16 46.84 -2.98
CA THR A 458 22.22 46.19 -4.29
C THR A 458 21.70 47.14 -5.36
N VAL A 459 22.29 47.07 -6.55
CA VAL A 459 21.90 47.88 -7.70
C VAL A 459 21.64 46.91 -8.86
N PRO A 460 20.40 46.76 -9.33
CA PRO A 460 20.10 45.95 -10.51
C PRO A 460 20.76 46.58 -11.76
N THR A 461 21.13 45.74 -12.73
CA THR A 461 21.77 46.21 -13.98
C THR A 461 20.75 46.52 -15.07
N ASP A 462 19.54 45.99 -14.96
CA ASP A 462 18.45 46.21 -15.90
C ASP A 462 17.15 46.47 -15.14
N ALA A 463 16.40 47.50 -15.54
CA ALA A 463 15.10 47.82 -14.96
C ALA A 463 13.99 46.88 -15.44
N LEU A 464 14.25 46.00 -16.42
CA LEU A 464 13.29 45.03 -16.98
C LEU A 464 11.97 45.67 -17.43
N ALA A 465 12.03 46.86 -18.01
CA ALA A 465 10.88 47.67 -18.40
C ALA A 465 9.89 48.01 -17.25
N LEU A 466 10.32 47.87 -15.98
CA LEU A 466 9.56 48.29 -14.81
C LEU A 466 9.85 49.77 -14.48
N PRO A 467 8.90 50.50 -13.86
CA PRO A 467 9.03 51.94 -13.58
C PRO A 467 9.89 52.23 -12.33
N VAL A 468 11.12 51.72 -12.30
CA VAL A 468 12.04 51.76 -11.14
C VAL A 468 13.34 52.52 -11.42
N GLN A 469 13.50 53.16 -12.58
CA GLN A 469 14.75 53.82 -13.02
C GLN A 469 15.26 54.85 -12.02
N ASP A 470 14.37 55.71 -11.49
CA ASP A 470 14.77 56.70 -10.48
C ASP A 470 15.22 56.06 -9.17
N LEU A 471 14.62 54.92 -8.80
CA LEU A 471 14.98 54.17 -7.60
C LEU A 471 16.35 53.50 -7.76
N ILE A 472 16.64 53.00 -8.96
CA ILE A 472 17.99 52.50 -9.32
C ILE A 472 19.00 53.64 -9.19
N ALA A 473 18.72 54.81 -9.78
CA ALA A 473 19.61 55.98 -9.68
C ALA A 473 19.79 56.47 -8.23
N ALA A 474 18.76 56.38 -7.39
CA ALA A 474 18.86 56.67 -5.96
C ALA A 474 19.72 55.64 -5.21
N ALA A 475 19.57 54.35 -5.51
CA ALA A 475 20.36 53.27 -4.93
C ALA A 475 21.84 53.36 -5.35
N GLU A 476 22.14 53.73 -6.60
CA GLU A 476 23.50 54.01 -7.07
C GLU A 476 24.16 55.12 -6.26
N LYS A 477 23.47 56.25 -6.07
CA LYS A 477 23.95 57.35 -5.23
C LYS A 477 24.20 56.88 -3.80
N GLN A 478 23.26 56.12 -3.24
CA GLN A 478 23.38 55.61 -1.88
C GLN A 478 24.57 54.65 -1.73
N LYS A 479 24.80 53.77 -2.71
CA LYS A 479 25.96 52.88 -2.74
C LYS A 479 27.27 53.66 -2.74
N VAL A 480 27.38 54.71 -3.57
CA VAL A 480 28.56 55.59 -3.59
C VAL A 480 28.77 56.28 -2.24
N ILE A 481 27.70 56.77 -1.61
CA ILE A 481 27.77 57.37 -0.26
C ILE A 481 28.26 56.35 0.77
N LEU A 482 27.70 55.13 0.76
CA LEU A 482 28.08 54.07 1.69
C LEU A 482 29.54 53.60 1.47
N GLU A 483 29.98 53.47 0.22
CA GLU A 483 31.36 53.14 -0.12
C GLU A 483 32.33 54.24 0.34
N ARG A 484 31.98 55.51 0.12
CA ARG A 484 32.77 56.65 0.61
C ARG A 484 32.84 56.69 2.14
N ALA A 485 31.71 56.53 2.82
CA ALA A 485 31.66 56.47 4.28
C ALA A 485 32.48 55.29 4.82
N ARG A 486 32.50 54.14 4.12
CA ARG A 486 33.34 52.99 4.47
C ARG A 486 34.83 53.30 4.28
N GLN A 487 35.20 53.98 3.20
CA GLN A 487 36.58 54.42 2.97
C GLN A 487 37.03 55.42 4.04
N GLU A 488 36.21 56.42 4.36
CA GLU A 488 36.47 57.42 5.40
C GLU A 488 36.63 56.76 6.78
N ARG A 489 35.76 55.82 7.15
CA ARG A 489 35.91 55.03 8.39
C ARG A 489 37.19 54.20 8.41
N ALA A 490 37.55 53.56 7.29
CA ALA A 490 38.78 52.79 7.20
C ALA A 490 40.03 53.67 7.33
N GLU A 491 39.99 54.88 6.77
CA GLU A 491 41.06 55.88 6.93
C GLU A 491 41.16 56.39 8.38
N GLN A 492 40.02 56.71 9.01
CA GLN A 492 39.97 57.09 10.43
C GLN A 492 40.57 55.98 11.32
N GLN A 493 40.16 54.73 11.13
CA GLN A 493 40.71 53.59 11.88
C GLN A 493 42.22 53.43 11.66
N ARG A 494 42.71 53.64 10.44
CA ARG A 494 44.16 53.60 10.15
C ARG A 494 44.90 54.74 10.85
N ALA A 495 44.33 55.95 10.86
CA ALA A 495 44.90 57.10 11.53
C ALA A 495 44.91 56.94 13.06
N GLU A 496 43.83 56.42 13.63
CA GLU A 496 43.73 56.10 15.06
C GLU A 496 44.74 55.02 15.45
N ALA A 497 44.82 53.91 14.71
CA ALA A 497 45.81 52.87 14.95
C ALA A 497 47.26 53.39 14.80
N ARG A 498 47.51 54.32 13.87
CA ARG A 498 48.81 54.99 13.73
C ARG A 498 49.15 55.82 14.97
N ASN A 499 48.22 56.66 15.41
CA ASN A 499 48.41 57.54 16.57
C ASN A 499 48.56 56.72 17.85
N GLN A 500 47.79 55.64 18.01
CA GLN A 500 47.91 54.72 19.15
C GLN A 500 49.28 54.05 19.20
N ARG A 501 49.83 53.58 18.07
CA ARG A 501 51.19 53.02 18.04
C ARG A 501 52.25 54.04 18.45
N ILE A 502 52.12 55.29 18.04
CA ILE A 502 53.03 56.37 18.44
C ILE A 502 52.90 56.65 19.94
N ALA A 503 51.68 56.72 20.46
CA ALA A 503 51.41 56.92 21.88
C ALA A 503 51.95 55.76 22.73
N ASP A 504 51.67 54.51 22.36
CA ASP A 504 52.18 53.32 23.04
C ASP A 504 53.71 53.29 23.07
N LEU A 505 54.35 53.68 21.96
CA LEU A 505 55.81 53.75 21.90
C LEU A 505 56.35 54.80 22.89
N ARG A 506 55.72 55.98 22.95
CA ARG A 506 56.06 57.04 23.90
C ARG A 506 55.91 56.56 25.34
N THR A 507 54.75 55.99 25.70
CA THR A 507 54.49 55.45 27.04
C THR A 507 55.53 54.41 27.49
N ILE A 508 56.01 53.56 26.58
CA ILE A 508 57.03 52.54 26.90
C ILE A 508 58.42 53.18 27.05
N ALA A 509 58.71 54.24 26.29
CA ALA A 509 59.99 54.93 26.31
C ALA A 509 60.13 55.89 27.50
N GLU A 510 59.06 56.56 27.92
CA GLU A 510 59.02 57.55 29.01
C GLU A 510 59.79 57.14 30.29
N PRO A 511 59.58 55.96 30.89
CA PRO A 511 60.29 55.57 32.11
C PRO A 511 61.78 55.25 31.89
N LEU A 512 62.24 55.17 30.64
CA LEU A 512 63.59 54.72 30.28
C LEU A 512 64.55 55.89 30.00
N PHE A 513 64.08 57.12 29.86
CA PHE A 513 64.91 58.26 29.46
C PHE A 513 64.56 59.51 30.29
N SER A 514 65.49 60.45 30.42
CA SER A 514 65.14 61.81 30.87
C SER A 514 64.32 62.52 29.79
N GLU A 515 63.65 63.64 30.12
CA GLU A 515 62.80 64.38 29.18
C GLU A 515 63.57 64.81 27.90
N GLU A 516 64.82 65.26 28.05
CA GLU A 516 65.70 65.65 26.94
C GLU A 516 66.17 64.44 26.12
N GLU A 517 66.51 63.33 26.78
CA GLU A 517 66.96 62.09 26.12
C GLU A 517 65.82 61.38 25.37
N LEU A 518 64.59 61.47 25.89
CA LEU A 518 63.39 60.84 25.34
C LEU A 518 63.06 61.40 23.97
N GLU A 519 62.95 62.73 23.85
CA GLU A 519 62.64 63.37 22.57
C GLU A 519 63.78 63.19 21.56
N ALA A 520 65.04 63.23 22.00
CA ALA A 520 66.17 62.89 21.16
C ALA A 520 66.08 61.44 20.65
N TRP A 521 65.76 60.47 21.53
CA TRP A 521 65.64 59.07 21.15
C TRP A 521 64.51 58.82 20.15
N LEU A 522 63.34 59.43 20.39
CA LEU A 522 62.13 59.27 19.58
C LEU A 522 62.25 59.87 18.17
N THR A 523 63.05 60.93 18.00
CA THR A 523 63.18 61.68 16.74
C THR A 523 64.44 61.35 15.96
N THR A 524 65.46 60.78 16.59
CA THR A 524 66.71 60.39 15.92
C THR A 524 66.51 59.15 15.04
N ARG A 525 67.02 59.20 13.80
CA ARG A 525 66.95 58.08 12.87
C ARG A 525 67.85 56.93 13.29
N ARG A 526 67.38 55.70 13.08
CA ARG A 526 68.10 54.48 13.46
C ARG A 526 68.16 53.52 12.29
N HIS A 527 69.36 53.01 12.01
CA HIS A 527 69.58 52.04 10.94
C HIS A 527 68.80 50.74 11.21
N GLU A 528 68.67 50.34 12.47
CA GLU A 528 67.86 49.18 12.88
C GLU A 528 66.38 49.35 12.57
N LEU A 529 65.91 50.58 12.35
CA LEU A 529 64.54 50.91 11.95
C LEU A 529 64.47 51.35 10.48
N SER A 530 65.41 50.89 9.64
CA SER A 530 65.49 51.25 8.23
C SER A 530 65.60 52.77 8.01
N ASP A 531 66.47 53.40 8.80
CA ASP A 531 66.73 54.85 8.81
C ASP A 531 65.51 55.72 9.14
N LEU A 532 64.46 55.14 9.71
CA LEU A 532 63.35 55.87 10.32
C LEU A 532 63.68 56.25 11.75
N SER A 533 63.08 57.34 12.23
CA SER A 533 63.01 57.61 13.67
C SER A 533 62.02 56.64 14.32
N PRO A 534 62.14 56.33 15.62
CA PRO A 534 61.18 55.47 16.31
C PRO A 534 59.71 55.90 16.15
N ILE A 535 59.42 57.21 16.18
CA ILE A 535 58.06 57.72 15.91
C ILE A 535 57.65 57.44 14.45
N ALA A 536 58.54 57.68 13.48
CA ALA A 536 58.25 57.40 12.07
C ALA A 536 58.06 55.91 11.80
N ALA A 537 58.82 55.04 12.48
CA ALA A 537 58.68 53.59 12.44
C ALA A 537 57.36 53.11 13.06
N ALA A 538 56.93 53.69 14.18
CA ALA A 538 55.61 53.40 14.76
C ALA A 538 54.47 53.86 13.85
N ALA A 539 54.66 55.00 13.18
CA ALA A 539 53.69 55.55 12.25
C ALA A 539 53.54 54.68 10.98
N SER A 540 54.63 54.12 10.46
CA SER A 540 54.66 53.41 9.18
C SER A 540 53.94 52.07 9.20
N GLY A 541 53.90 51.35 10.33
CA GLY A 541 53.18 50.08 10.41
C GLY A 541 53.51 49.23 11.64
N GLY A 542 52.72 48.17 11.85
CA GLY A 542 52.83 47.31 13.05
C GLY A 542 54.17 46.59 13.19
N PHE A 543 54.80 46.18 12.08
CA PHE A 543 56.10 45.51 12.10
C PHE A 543 57.23 46.43 12.60
N SER A 544 57.33 47.64 12.01
CA SER A 544 58.34 48.63 12.41
C SER A 544 58.11 49.14 13.83
N PHE A 545 56.84 49.25 14.28
CA PHE A 545 56.49 49.50 15.68
C PHE A 545 57.00 48.40 16.62
N ALA A 546 56.77 47.13 16.31
CA ALA A 546 57.24 46.00 17.13
C ALA A 546 58.76 46.03 17.27
N ARG A 547 59.48 46.29 16.17
CA ARG A 547 60.94 46.42 16.18
C ARG A 547 61.43 47.59 17.05
N ALA A 548 60.74 48.74 17.02
CA ALA A 548 61.04 49.85 17.90
C ALA A 548 60.80 49.50 19.39
N LYS A 549 59.74 48.74 19.69
CA LYS A 549 59.50 48.20 21.03
C LYS A 549 60.59 47.23 21.48
N ASP A 550 61.07 46.34 20.60
CA ASP A 550 62.13 45.38 20.95
C ASP A 550 63.44 46.09 21.33
N ILE A 551 63.75 47.20 20.66
CA ILE A 551 64.88 48.07 21.03
C ILE A 551 64.66 48.65 22.42
N LEU A 552 63.46 49.20 22.71
CA LEU A 552 63.14 49.73 24.05
C LEU A 552 63.21 48.64 25.13
N MET A 553 62.70 47.45 24.86
CA MET A 553 62.78 46.33 25.79
C MET A 553 64.22 45.91 26.05
N SER A 554 65.07 45.90 25.02
CA SER A 554 66.50 45.61 25.17
C SER A 554 67.21 46.69 26.01
N ILE A 555 66.86 47.97 25.83
CA ILE A 555 67.38 49.07 26.65
C ILE A 555 66.91 48.94 28.10
N LYS A 556 65.62 48.65 28.31
CA LYS A 556 65.05 48.41 29.64
C LYS A 556 65.77 47.28 30.37
N GLN A 557 65.92 46.12 29.72
CA GLN A 557 66.63 44.98 30.31
C GLN A 557 68.08 45.30 30.66
N LYS A 558 68.78 46.07 29.82
CA LYS A 558 70.16 46.51 30.13
C LYS A 558 70.21 47.43 31.34
N LYS A 559 69.25 48.36 31.48
CA LYS A 559 69.15 49.24 32.65
C LYS A 559 68.81 48.44 33.92
N GLU A 560 67.77 47.61 33.87
CA GLU A 560 67.37 46.74 34.98
C GLU A 560 68.50 45.80 35.41
N TRP A 561 69.26 45.25 34.46
CA TRP A 561 70.43 44.43 34.77
C TRP A 561 71.54 45.24 35.44
N ALA A 562 71.84 46.45 34.95
CA ALA A 562 72.84 47.32 35.56
C ALA A 562 72.43 47.77 36.98
N ASP A 563 71.15 48.07 37.19
CA ASP A 563 70.59 48.42 38.50
C ASP A 563 70.65 47.23 39.45
N ALA A 564 70.26 46.03 39.01
CA ALA A 564 70.33 44.81 39.79
C ALA A 564 71.77 44.42 40.14
N GLU A 565 72.71 44.57 39.21
CA GLU A 565 74.13 44.33 39.44
C GLU A 565 74.68 45.33 40.47
N THR A 566 74.32 46.61 40.36
CA THR A 566 74.70 47.64 41.34
C THR A 566 74.13 47.33 42.73
N ALA A 567 72.87 46.90 42.81
CA ALA A 567 72.24 46.49 44.06
C ALA A 567 72.94 45.28 44.68
N ARG A 568 73.29 44.28 43.86
CA ARG A 568 74.00 43.06 44.30
C ARG A 568 75.41 43.34 44.79
N ILE A 569 76.16 44.21 44.10
CA ILE A 569 77.46 44.72 44.57
C ILE A 569 77.27 45.42 45.93
N SER A 570 76.22 46.23 46.09
CA SER A 570 75.92 46.92 47.35
C SER A 570 75.62 45.95 48.50
N GLU A 571 74.89 44.85 48.23
CA GLU A 571 74.61 43.79 49.21
C GLU A 571 75.89 43.09 49.68
N TYR A 572 76.77 42.68 48.75
CA TYR A 572 78.05 42.06 49.11
C TYR A 572 78.92 43.01 49.96
N ARG A 573 78.94 44.30 49.60
CA ARG A 573 79.69 45.31 50.35
C ARG A 573 79.11 45.54 51.75
N GLU A 574 77.79 45.58 51.92
CA GLU A 574 77.20 45.69 53.24
C GLU A 574 77.36 44.43 54.08
N PHE A 575 77.34 43.25 53.46
CA PHE A 575 77.65 42.00 54.14
C PHE A 575 79.09 42.03 54.68
N LEU A 576 80.07 42.34 53.82
CA LEU A 576 81.48 42.48 54.21
C LEU A 576 81.64 43.52 55.33
N LYS A 577 80.95 44.65 55.24
CA LYS A 577 81.00 45.70 56.25
C LYS A 577 80.43 45.23 57.59
N THR A 578 79.30 44.54 57.56
CA THR A 578 78.67 43.96 58.77
C THR A 578 79.61 42.94 59.43
N GLU A 579 80.21 42.05 58.64
CA GLU A 579 81.13 41.03 59.16
C GLU A 579 82.42 41.65 59.70
N ALA A 580 83.00 42.64 59.00
CA ALA A 580 84.20 43.35 59.46
C ALA A 580 83.97 44.05 60.80
N ASN A 581 82.83 44.73 60.94
CA ASN A 581 82.47 45.40 62.19
C ASN A 581 82.19 44.41 63.32
N ALA A 582 81.61 43.24 63.02
CA ALA A 582 81.35 42.20 64.01
C ALA A 582 82.64 41.55 64.52
N LEU A 583 83.63 41.33 63.65
CA LEU A 583 84.90 40.68 64.00
C LEU A 583 85.88 41.62 64.70
N LEU A 584 86.01 42.87 64.22
CA LEU A 584 87.05 43.82 64.65
C LEU A 584 86.54 44.97 65.55
N GLY A 585 85.22 45.15 65.66
CA GLY A 585 84.61 46.38 66.20
C GLY A 585 84.48 47.49 65.16
N GLN A 586 83.69 48.54 65.45
CA GLN A 586 83.32 49.55 64.45
C GLN A 586 84.51 50.38 63.91
N ASP A 587 85.42 50.82 64.78
CA ASP A 587 86.54 51.69 64.35
C ASP A 587 87.57 50.92 63.51
N GLU A 588 88.01 49.75 63.97
CA GLU A 588 88.97 48.92 63.25
C GLU A 588 88.36 48.24 62.02
N GLY A 589 87.07 47.86 62.06
CA GLY A 589 86.32 47.41 60.89
C GLY A 589 86.28 48.48 59.79
N ALA A 590 85.99 49.73 60.15
CA ALA A 590 86.00 50.85 59.21
C ALA A 590 87.41 51.21 58.70
N ARG A 591 88.48 50.94 59.46
CA ARG A 591 89.87 51.07 59.01
C ARG A 591 90.22 49.97 58.00
N PHE A 592 89.87 48.72 58.28
CA PHE A 592 90.08 47.61 57.36
C PHE A 592 89.37 47.84 56.01
N LEU A 593 88.08 48.22 56.05
CA LEU A 593 87.28 48.42 54.83
C LEU A 593 87.81 49.55 53.93
N ARG A 594 88.46 50.58 54.50
CA ARG A 594 89.02 51.75 53.78
C ARG A 594 90.53 51.63 53.50
N GLY A 595 91.23 50.77 54.23
CA GLY A 595 92.66 50.55 54.09
C GLY A 595 92.98 49.87 52.77
N ARG A 596 94.04 50.32 52.08
CA ARG A 596 94.52 49.65 50.87
C ARG A 596 95.17 48.33 51.25
N ASP A 597 94.82 47.26 50.53
CA ASP A 597 95.42 45.94 50.71
C ASP A 597 96.15 45.55 49.41
N GLU A 598 97.45 45.27 49.48
CA GLU A 598 98.27 44.93 48.31
C GLU A 598 97.85 43.60 47.65
N GLU A 599 97.37 42.62 48.43
CA GLU A 599 96.89 41.34 47.88
C GLU A 599 95.55 41.48 47.15
N LEU A 600 94.81 42.57 47.42
CA LEU A 600 93.62 42.95 46.67
C LEU A 600 93.94 43.93 45.52
N GLY A 601 95.21 44.04 45.11
CA GLY A 601 95.64 44.93 44.03
C GLY A 601 95.73 46.40 44.43
N GLY A 602 95.90 46.70 45.72
CA GLY A 602 96.12 48.05 46.23
C GLY A 602 94.84 48.90 46.36
N VAL A 603 93.66 48.28 46.25
CA VAL A 603 92.36 48.92 46.47
C VAL A 603 91.77 48.52 47.83
N PRO A 604 90.91 49.36 48.44
CA PRO A 604 90.25 49.01 49.69
C PRO A 604 89.30 47.80 49.52
N PRO A 605 89.16 46.93 50.54
CA PRO A 605 88.20 45.82 50.52
C PRO A 605 86.77 46.25 50.17
N ALA A 606 86.33 47.43 50.64
CA ALA A 606 84.99 47.97 50.33
C ALA A 606 84.78 48.33 48.85
N VAL A 607 85.86 48.53 48.09
CA VAL A 607 85.81 48.81 46.64
C VAL A 607 86.02 47.52 45.84
N HIS A 608 86.91 46.64 46.32
CA HIS A 608 87.23 45.36 45.69
C HIS A 608 86.06 44.39 45.70
N CYS A 609 85.31 44.32 46.81
CA CYS A 609 84.17 43.43 46.96
C CYS A 609 83.04 43.82 45.99
N LYS A 610 82.82 43.00 44.98
CA LYS A 610 81.82 43.20 43.91
C LYS A 610 81.00 41.96 43.61
N ASP A 611 81.51 40.79 43.95
CA ASP A 611 80.89 39.49 43.72
C ASP A 611 81.24 38.52 44.85
N ALA A 612 80.73 37.28 44.78
CA ALA A 612 80.97 36.28 45.81
C ALA A 612 82.45 35.90 45.96
N GLU A 613 83.23 35.91 44.88
CA GLU A 613 84.65 35.54 44.91
C GLU A 613 85.50 36.62 45.56
N SER A 614 85.32 37.87 45.13
CA SER A 614 85.97 39.04 45.73
C SER A 614 85.53 39.25 47.18
N LEU A 615 84.28 38.93 47.53
CA LEU A 615 83.83 38.90 48.93
C LEU A 615 84.65 37.91 49.76
N GLU A 616 84.83 36.68 49.30
CA GLU A 616 85.58 35.67 50.04
C GLU A 616 87.08 36.02 50.16
N GLN A 617 87.64 36.62 49.10
CA GLN A 617 89.00 37.20 49.15
C GLN A 617 89.10 38.26 50.26
N CYS A 618 88.14 39.21 50.31
CA CYS A 618 88.08 40.22 51.37
C CYS A 618 87.89 39.60 52.76
N ARG A 619 87.07 38.56 52.91
CA ARG A 619 86.86 37.85 54.19
C ARG A 619 88.09 37.09 54.66
N ARG A 620 88.91 36.56 53.74
CA ARG A 620 90.21 35.95 54.09
C ARG A 620 91.17 37.01 54.63
N ARG A 621 91.26 38.16 53.96
CA ARG A 621 92.06 39.31 54.44
C ARG A 621 91.57 39.82 55.78
N LEU A 622 90.26 39.90 55.98
CA LEU A 622 89.66 40.28 57.26
C LEU A 622 90.09 39.35 58.40
N ARG A 623 90.08 38.04 58.18
CA ARG A 623 90.54 37.03 59.16
C ARG A 623 92.04 37.15 59.46
N GLN A 624 92.86 37.40 58.44
CA GLN A 624 94.30 37.64 58.62
C GLN A 624 94.55 38.94 59.42
N TRP A 625 93.76 39.98 59.16
CA TRP A 625 93.82 41.24 59.92
C TRP A 625 93.41 41.06 61.39
N ASP A 626 92.35 40.29 61.68
CA ASP A 626 91.97 39.94 63.06
C ASP A 626 93.08 39.13 63.76
N ALA A 627 93.63 38.11 63.09
CA ALA A 627 94.74 37.34 63.63
C ALA A 627 95.96 38.22 63.95
N PHE A 628 96.32 39.14 63.05
CA PHE A 628 97.38 40.12 63.25
C PHE A 628 97.09 41.07 64.44
N LEU A 629 95.86 41.59 64.55
CA LEU A 629 95.47 42.43 65.69
C LEU A 629 95.47 41.67 67.03
N ARG A 630 95.09 40.37 67.03
CA ARG A 630 95.16 39.52 68.23
C ARG A 630 96.60 39.21 68.64
N GLU A 631 97.51 38.98 67.70
CA GLU A 631 98.95 38.84 67.99
C GLU A 631 99.55 40.13 68.57
N ILE A 632 99.11 41.31 68.10
CA ILE A 632 99.56 42.60 68.64
C ILE A 632 98.97 42.89 70.02
N LYS A 633 97.71 42.52 70.29
CA LYS A 633 97.05 42.74 71.59
C LYS A 633 97.37 41.66 72.65
N GLY A 634 97.87 40.50 72.23
CA GLY A 634 98.31 39.40 73.10
C GLY A 634 99.80 39.43 73.46
N ARG A 635 100.56 40.39 72.88
CA ARG A 635 101.86 40.87 73.36
C ARG A 635 101.66 42.17 74.12
#